data_AF-A0A941YPA4-F1
#
_entry.id   AF-A0A941YPA4-F1
#
_cell.length_a   1.000
_cell.length_b   1.000
_cell.length_c   1.000
_cell.angle_alpha   90.00
_cell.angle_beta   90.00
_cell.angle_gamma   90.00
#
_symmetry.space_group_name_H-M   'P 1'
#
loop_
_entity.id
_entity.type
_entity.pdbx_description
1 polymer ?
#
loop_
_entity_poly.entity_id
_entity_poly.type
_entity_poly.pdbx_seq_one_letter_code
_entity_poly.pdbx_strand_id
1 'polypeptide(L)'
;MSPRIRLSAFVATFGALVSSGAFAATALTPGTPLTVNFGANTLITNAYIDVDASAKQLTVNMTGSGGDVDLFLRYGSPFPDTANCSTAATAPPCLSYDMIQRYAQYHSMSSSSNESIVVTNASTIPLTAGRWYITAINGSKSSATATLTATPSTTVATANIALDFGNPSTNSTDPTQSCDVAPWSDATAASAVGGNPGTTLGDQRKNALQYAVQQLAQQLNSPVPITVHACWAHLGGTATRATLAHASSTSLAFTDTSFPMPWLEKRYTWYSNTQIARMGGTTPCGALGGSCDGVDGDVVEITFNSDIGTAGVLGGSPFYFGYTPDNSTNSSDFIAIAMHEITHGLGFLGLANTDPSAGPIGARAGITKSATTVTYQNYDLGPWDDVFGDSIVDVGADMQSYTPFFGYELNSQPNNAARAAAMTSGNTVTTTSTGTRFAPTLLRWSDPLAVNSSANQATGPAPNNFPSLYAPCDVTKTTACSTSVGSTLSHTVQQGDLMNAFYNAGQSRMMGLAQPMLAAMGWSNAPAPAATFAKPFTGIWYDRAHSGHGLDFRFVGHDDLGDNYFLIFYTYDASGAVEIFQSQGHVVDGVYVPAIIGPDGSTLVRMHYDPVAKKATPVAVTGGSIVVDFNQAANSPACRAIDRSAEVNAGLLLGVLSWKFVDQSSPPNTLEQGDWCIQPLTTLAQNASPDLGGLYYGGSSDSGWGFSVLDVNRGSQGNQVALDFYFGDASGKPVWAVANALPFVNGQPIPLMQNAAGYCRSCTPVKQNPVQIGTITLNLDASNPANDTATINANLPGGAFVRNNVRIYNIGVAQQP
;
A
#
# COMPACT_ATOMS: atom_id res chain seq x y z
N MET A 1 -44.02 6.10 7.22
CA MET A 1 -44.09 4.99 8.20
C MET A 1 -44.05 3.68 7.43
N SER A 2 -42.85 3.19 7.11
CA SER A 2 -42.66 1.92 6.40
C SER A 2 -42.38 0.80 7.40
N PRO A 3 -42.95 -0.41 7.22
CA PRO A 3 -42.79 -1.49 8.18
C PRO A 3 -41.37 -2.06 8.07
N ARG A 4 -40.63 -2.00 9.17
CA ARG A 4 -39.32 -2.65 9.36
C ARG A 4 -39.53 -4.17 9.27
N ILE A 5 -39.08 -4.78 8.17
CA ILE A 5 -39.07 -6.23 7.99
C ILE A 5 -37.96 -6.80 8.86
N ARG A 6 -38.32 -7.68 9.80
CA ARG A 6 -37.37 -8.43 10.64
C ARG A 6 -36.66 -9.47 9.77
N LEU A 7 -35.37 -9.24 9.48
CA LEU A 7 -34.46 -10.21 8.88
C LEU A 7 -34.38 -11.48 9.75
N SER A 8 -34.28 -12.64 9.11
CA SER A 8 -34.43 -13.98 9.70
C SER A 8 -33.27 -14.89 9.27
N ALA A 9 -33.10 -16.03 9.93
CA ALA A 9 -31.89 -16.85 10.14
C ALA A 9 -30.85 -17.12 9.00
N PHE A 10 -31.07 -16.80 7.73
CA PHE A 10 -29.94 -16.70 6.77
C PHE A 10 -29.16 -15.40 6.98
N VAL A 11 -29.88 -14.38 7.44
CA VAL A 11 -29.36 -13.09 7.83
C VAL A 11 -29.48 -12.87 9.34
N ALA A 12 -30.41 -13.49 10.08
CA ALA A 12 -30.56 -13.17 11.52
C ALA A 12 -29.50 -13.71 12.48
N THR A 13 -28.63 -14.64 12.05
CA THR A 13 -27.43 -14.98 12.85
C THR A 13 -26.29 -13.98 12.62
N PHE A 14 -26.37 -13.13 11.58
CA PHE A 14 -25.36 -12.12 11.23
C PHE A 14 -25.88 -10.68 11.10
N GLY A 15 -27.19 -10.51 11.22
CA GLY A 15 -27.95 -9.29 10.97
C GLY A 15 -28.89 -9.02 12.12
N ALA A 16 -28.40 -9.16 13.34
CA ALA A 16 -28.72 -8.13 14.31
C ALA A 16 -28.13 -6.83 13.73
N LEU A 17 -28.91 -6.18 12.86
CA LEU A 17 -28.77 -4.75 12.60
C LEU A 17 -28.69 -4.12 13.97
N VAL A 18 -27.48 -3.74 14.36
CA VAL A 18 -27.33 -2.83 15.45
C VAL A 18 -28.04 -1.59 14.96
N SER A 19 -29.22 -1.32 15.53
CA SER A 19 -29.82 -0.02 15.37
C SER A 19 -28.71 0.97 15.72
N SER A 20 -28.32 1.80 14.75
CA SER A 20 -27.38 2.90 14.93
C SER A 20 -27.94 3.82 16.03
N GLY A 21 -27.66 3.47 17.28
CA GLY A 21 -27.56 4.47 18.32
C GLY A 21 -26.46 5.43 17.87
N ALA A 22 -26.65 6.72 18.10
CA ALA A 22 -25.58 7.67 17.86
C ALA A 22 -24.32 7.17 18.55
N PHE A 23 -23.22 7.00 17.80
CA PHE A 23 -21.92 6.64 18.35
C PHE A 23 -21.60 7.61 19.49
N ALA A 24 -21.23 7.07 20.66
CA ALA A 24 -20.85 7.89 21.80
C ALA A 24 -19.49 8.54 21.51
N ALA A 25 -19.52 9.69 20.83
CA ALA A 25 -18.33 10.41 20.41
C ALA A 25 -17.97 11.51 21.42
N THR A 26 -16.68 11.64 21.72
CA THR A 26 -16.19 12.66 22.67
C THR A 26 -15.62 13.85 21.92
N ALA A 27 -16.28 15.00 21.97
CA ALA A 27 -15.78 16.22 21.36
C ALA A 27 -14.53 16.73 22.10
N LEU A 28 -13.47 17.04 21.36
CA LEU A 28 -12.26 17.67 21.87
C LEU A 28 -12.34 19.19 21.68
N THR A 29 -11.79 19.93 22.64
CA THR A 29 -11.51 21.36 22.48
C THR A 29 -10.08 21.52 21.92
N PRO A 30 -9.86 22.32 20.86
CA PRO A 30 -8.55 22.52 20.27
C PRO A 30 -7.45 22.81 21.31
N GLY A 31 -6.40 21.99 21.32
CA GLY A 31 -5.23 22.14 22.21
C GLY A 31 -5.48 21.86 23.69
N THR A 32 -6.71 21.51 24.10
CA THR A 32 -7.01 21.17 25.49
C THR A 32 -6.72 19.68 25.74
N PRO A 33 -5.85 19.35 26.71
CA PRO A 33 -5.57 17.98 27.12
C PRO A 33 -6.81 17.20 27.62
N LEU A 34 -7.03 16.00 27.09
CA LEU A 34 -7.97 15.02 27.61
C LEU A 34 -7.19 13.84 28.21
N THR A 35 -7.25 13.67 29.54
CA THR A 35 -6.66 12.50 30.20
C THR A 35 -7.54 11.27 30.02
N VAL A 36 -6.92 10.17 29.60
CA VAL A 36 -7.55 8.89 29.35
C VAL A 36 -6.83 7.81 30.14
N ASN A 37 -7.59 6.96 30.82
CA ASN A 37 -7.06 5.79 31.51
C ASN A 37 -7.46 4.54 30.73
N PHE A 38 -6.48 3.73 30.37
CA PHE A 38 -6.66 2.48 29.66
C PHE A 38 -6.42 1.31 30.60
N GLY A 39 -7.36 0.37 30.63
CA GLY A 39 -7.07 -0.98 31.09
C GLY A 39 -6.18 -1.73 30.09
N ALA A 40 -5.72 -2.92 30.49
CA ALA A 40 -5.01 -3.82 29.59
C ALA A 40 -5.89 -4.22 28.39
N ASN A 41 -5.35 -4.15 27.16
CA ASN A 41 -6.07 -4.48 25.92
C ASN A 41 -7.41 -3.74 25.77
N THR A 42 -7.47 -2.47 26.19
CA THR A 42 -8.67 -1.64 26.05
C THR A 42 -8.43 -0.52 25.06
N LEU A 43 -9.51 0.00 24.50
CA LEU A 43 -9.47 1.09 23.53
C LEU A 43 -10.50 2.16 23.88
N ILE A 44 -10.26 3.37 23.42
CA ILE A 44 -11.29 4.41 23.32
C ILE A 44 -11.64 4.61 21.85
N THR A 45 -12.93 4.72 21.55
CA THR A 45 -13.40 5.00 20.19
C THR A 45 -13.97 6.40 20.07
N ASN A 46 -13.74 7.01 18.91
CA ASN A 46 -14.50 8.17 18.43
C ASN A 46 -14.41 9.43 19.31
N ALA A 47 -13.23 9.74 19.87
CA ALA A 47 -12.93 11.14 20.17
C ALA A 47 -12.91 11.91 18.84
N TYR A 48 -13.28 13.19 18.81
CA TYR A 48 -13.28 13.95 17.55
C TYR A 48 -12.93 15.41 17.73
N ILE A 49 -12.40 16.00 16.66
CA ILE A 49 -12.15 17.43 16.53
C ILE A 49 -12.80 17.94 15.24
N ASP A 50 -13.53 19.05 15.32
CA ASP A 50 -14.06 19.72 14.12
C ASP A 50 -13.01 20.73 13.63
N VAL A 51 -12.56 20.57 12.39
CA VAL A 51 -11.55 21.40 11.72
C VAL A 51 -12.25 22.38 10.78
N ASP A 52 -11.89 23.67 10.85
CA ASP A 52 -12.43 24.68 9.93
C ASP A 52 -11.62 24.81 8.63
N ALA A 53 -12.16 25.54 7.66
CA ALA A 53 -11.53 25.72 6.35
C ALA A 53 -10.27 26.62 6.35
N SER A 54 -9.95 27.29 7.45
CA SER A 54 -8.74 28.11 7.60
C SER A 54 -7.54 27.28 8.06
N ALA A 55 -7.77 26.10 8.65
CA ALA A 55 -6.72 25.22 9.09
C ALA A 55 -5.93 24.65 7.90
N LYS A 56 -4.61 24.64 8.05
CA LYS A 56 -3.65 24.05 7.10
C LYS A 56 -2.91 22.84 7.69
N GLN A 57 -2.94 22.70 9.01
CA GLN A 57 -2.34 21.61 9.75
C GLN A 57 -3.26 21.17 10.90
N LEU A 58 -3.36 19.87 11.14
CA LEU A 58 -3.89 19.27 12.36
C LEU A 58 -2.79 18.42 12.98
N THR A 59 -2.45 18.71 14.23
CA THR A 59 -1.56 17.87 15.03
C THR A 59 -2.37 17.15 16.10
N VAL A 60 -2.26 15.82 16.16
CA VAL A 60 -2.86 14.99 17.21
C VAL A 60 -1.73 14.32 17.98
N ASN A 61 -1.67 14.53 19.29
CA ASN A 61 -0.66 13.91 20.14
C ASN A 61 -1.31 13.08 21.23
N MET A 62 -0.72 11.91 21.47
CA MET A 62 -0.89 11.11 22.66
C MET A 62 0.42 11.15 23.46
N THR A 63 0.35 11.46 24.75
CA THR A 63 1.51 11.35 25.63
C THR A 63 1.12 10.58 26.88
N GLY A 64 1.75 9.45 27.10
CA GLY A 64 1.34 8.50 28.11
C GLY A 64 2.48 7.84 28.85
N SER A 65 2.11 7.16 29.94
CA SER A 65 3.03 6.36 30.75
C SER A 65 2.37 5.03 31.10
N GLY A 66 3.18 3.96 31.06
CA GLY A 66 2.70 2.59 31.22
C GLY A 66 1.89 2.10 30.01
N GLY A 67 1.89 0.79 29.78
CA GLY A 67 1.22 0.19 28.62
C GLY A 67 1.87 0.56 27.28
N ASP A 68 1.09 0.42 26.20
CA ASP A 68 1.51 0.58 24.81
C ASP A 68 0.33 1.19 24.04
N VAL A 69 0.30 2.51 23.88
CA VAL A 69 -0.90 3.25 23.46
C VAL A 69 -0.73 3.75 22.05
N ASP A 70 -1.41 3.10 21.12
CA ASP A 70 -1.42 3.42 19.70
C ASP A 70 -2.53 4.42 19.34
N LEU A 71 -2.30 5.22 18.31
CA LEU A 71 -3.16 6.31 17.86
C LEU A 71 -3.60 6.12 16.40
N PHE A 72 -4.90 6.30 16.15
CA PHE A 72 -5.53 6.18 14.83
C PHE A 72 -6.39 7.40 14.53
N LEU A 73 -6.34 7.88 13.28
CA LEU A 73 -7.01 9.10 12.84
C LEU A 73 -7.69 8.88 11.49
N ARG A 74 -8.91 9.42 11.33
CA ARG A 74 -9.59 9.46 10.03
C ARG A 74 -10.56 10.65 9.90
N TYR A 75 -10.81 11.06 8.66
CA TYR A 75 -11.76 12.11 8.31
C TYR A 75 -13.13 11.54 7.89
N GLY A 76 -14.20 12.27 8.22
CA GLY A 76 -15.52 12.12 7.59
C GLY A 76 -16.43 11.04 8.18
N SER A 77 -15.89 9.91 8.64
CA SER A 77 -16.68 8.83 9.26
C SER A 77 -16.04 8.28 10.53
N PRO A 78 -16.83 7.82 11.52
CA PRO A 78 -16.32 7.25 12.76
C PRO A 78 -15.55 5.94 12.55
N PHE A 79 -14.85 5.52 13.60
CA PHE A 79 -14.37 4.16 13.79
C PHE A 79 -15.49 3.27 14.34
N PRO A 80 -15.44 1.95 14.06
CA PRO A 80 -16.37 0.99 14.65
C PRO A 80 -16.14 0.96 16.19
N ASP A 81 -17.22 0.87 16.97
CA ASP A 81 -17.19 1.01 18.43
C ASP A 81 -17.61 -0.25 19.19
N THR A 82 -17.34 -0.27 20.50
CA THR A 82 -17.71 -1.39 21.38
C THR A 82 -19.17 -1.35 21.83
N ALA A 83 -19.88 -0.23 21.64
CA ALA A 83 -21.26 -0.07 22.12
C ALA A 83 -22.23 -1.00 21.37
N ASN A 84 -21.87 -1.33 20.14
CA ASN A 84 -22.63 -2.19 19.24
C ASN A 84 -22.24 -3.67 19.36
N CYS A 85 -21.43 -4.01 20.35
CA CYS A 85 -20.88 -5.33 20.53
C CYS A 85 -21.67 -6.15 21.54
N SER A 86 -21.76 -7.46 21.29
CA SER A 86 -22.33 -8.39 22.25
C SER A 86 -21.50 -8.37 23.54
N THR A 87 -22.15 -8.07 24.66
CA THR A 87 -21.54 -8.09 25.99
C THR A 87 -21.54 -9.49 26.63
N ALA A 88 -22.01 -10.51 25.91
CA ALA A 88 -22.01 -11.88 26.39
C ALA A 88 -20.58 -12.42 26.46
N ALA A 89 -20.18 -12.98 27.61
CA ALA A 89 -18.85 -13.56 27.84
C ALA A 89 -18.46 -14.73 26.91
N THR A 90 -19.40 -15.20 26.08
CA THR A 90 -19.24 -16.29 25.09
C THR A 90 -19.26 -15.79 23.65
N ALA A 91 -19.43 -14.48 23.42
CA ALA A 91 -19.41 -13.89 22.10
C ALA A 91 -17.97 -13.47 21.72
N PRO A 92 -17.57 -13.66 20.45
CA PRO A 92 -16.27 -13.19 19.96
C PRO A 92 -16.17 -11.66 20.10
N PRO A 93 -14.94 -11.10 20.27
CA PRO A 93 -14.77 -9.66 20.21
C PRO A 93 -15.23 -9.18 18.83
N CYS A 94 -16.05 -8.13 18.81
CA CYS A 94 -16.57 -7.51 17.60
C CYS A 94 -15.54 -6.61 16.88
N LEU A 95 -14.43 -6.27 17.55
CA LEU A 95 -13.36 -5.39 17.06
C LEU A 95 -12.01 -6.08 17.24
N SER A 96 -11.13 -5.88 16.27
CA SER A 96 -9.72 -6.26 16.35
C SER A 96 -8.83 -5.05 16.06
N TYR A 97 -7.56 -5.15 16.45
CA TYR A 97 -6.54 -4.17 16.11
C TYR A 97 -6.43 -3.96 14.59
N ASP A 98 -6.35 -5.06 13.84
CA ASP A 98 -6.31 -5.08 12.38
C ASP A 98 -7.53 -4.38 11.76
N MET A 99 -8.73 -4.56 12.33
CA MET A 99 -9.92 -3.84 11.88
C MET A 99 -9.78 -2.34 12.08
N ILE A 100 -9.32 -1.87 13.25
CA ILE A 100 -9.14 -0.43 13.50
C ILE A 100 -8.07 0.15 12.56
N GLN A 101 -6.95 -0.55 12.37
CA GLN A 101 -5.89 -0.13 11.45
C GLN A 101 -6.42 0.01 10.02
N ARG A 102 -7.27 -0.92 9.55
CA ARG A 102 -7.90 -0.86 8.22
C ARG A 102 -8.92 0.27 8.04
N TYR A 103 -9.56 0.72 9.13
CA TYR A 103 -10.44 1.89 9.11
C TYR A 103 -9.67 3.21 9.17
N ALA A 104 -8.44 3.20 9.67
CA ALA A 104 -7.65 4.40 9.85
C ALA A 104 -7.12 4.93 8.51
N GLN A 105 -7.09 6.25 8.37
CA GLN A 105 -6.42 6.92 7.24
C GLN A 105 -4.98 7.30 7.59
N TYR A 106 -4.71 7.49 8.88
CA TYR A 106 -3.40 7.69 9.47
C TYR A 106 -3.30 6.92 10.78
N HIS A 107 -2.11 6.43 11.11
CA HIS A 107 -1.81 5.81 12.40
C HIS A 107 -0.42 6.17 12.89
N SER A 108 -0.24 5.98 14.20
CA SER A 108 1.04 6.05 14.89
C SER A 108 1.00 4.98 16.00
N MET A 109 1.84 3.96 15.88
CA MET A 109 1.74 2.69 16.59
C MET A 109 3.12 2.20 17.08
N SER A 110 3.90 3.08 17.71
CA SER A 110 5.21 2.72 18.24
C SER A 110 5.07 1.76 19.43
N SER A 111 6.19 1.21 19.92
CA SER A 111 6.17 0.40 21.15
C SER A 111 6.08 1.24 22.44
N SER A 112 5.73 2.52 22.33
CA SER A 112 5.66 3.48 23.43
C SER A 112 4.22 3.98 23.59
N SER A 113 3.94 4.73 24.65
CA SER A 113 2.64 5.39 24.81
C SER A 113 2.62 6.84 24.30
N ASN A 114 3.64 7.21 23.52
CA ASN A 114 3.81 8.55 22.96
C ASN A 114 3.66 8.49 21.44
N GLU A 115 2.55 9.01 20.95
CA GLU A 115 2.20 8.96 19.53
C GLU A 115 1.87 10.34 19.00
N SER A 116 2.20 10.58 17.74
CA SER A 116 1.92 11.86 17.09
C SER A 116 1.54 11.65 15.64
N ILE A 117 0.49 12.34 15.20
CA ILE A 117 0.06 12.38 13.80
C ILE A 117 -0.11 13.84 13.39
N VAL A 118 0.50 14.19 12.26
CA VAL A 118 0.40 15.50 11.62
C VAL A 118 -0.22 15.37 10.25
N VAL A 119 -1.40 15.94 10.06
CA VAL A 119 -2.06 16.01 8.75
C VAL A 119 -2.01 17.44 8.23
N THR A 120 -1.62 17.62 6.97
CA THR A 120 -1.57 18.92 6.31
C THR A 120 -2.46 18.93 5.08
N ASN A 121 -2.70 20.10 4.50
CA ASN A 121 -3.34 20.20 3.19
C ASN A 121 -2.53 19.54 2.05
N ALA A 122 -1.23 19.28 2.24
CA ALA A 122 -0.36 18.60 1.29
C ALA A 122 -0.30 17.08 1.48
N SER A 123 -0.90 16.55 2.56
CA SER A 123 -0.92 15.10 2.80
C SER A 123 -1.81 14.39 1.76
N THR A 124 -1.49 13.14 1.41
CA THR A 124 -2.21 12.35 0.38
C THR A 124 -3.71 12.21 0.68
N ILE A 125 -4.07 12.07 1.96
CA ILE A 125 -5.43 12.28 2.44
C ILE A 125 -5.45 13.66 3.12
N PRO A 126 -5.76 14.73 2.38
CA PRO A 126 -5.44 16.08 2.82
C PRO A 126 -6.31 16.53 3.99
N LEU A 127 -5.76 17.42 4.81
CA LEU A 127 -6.53 18.11 5.84
C LEU A 127 -7.72 18.82 5.20
N THR A 128 -8.92 18.39 5.57
CA THR A 128 -10.18 18.85 5.03
C THR A 128 -11.04 19.39 6.17
N ALA A 129 -11.76 20.48 5.91
CA ALA A 129 -12.71 21.04 6.86
C ALA A 129 -13.81 20.02 7.18
N GLY A 130 -14.20 19.94 8.45
CA GLY A 130 -15.16 18.97 8.95
C GLY A 130 -14.57 18.13 10.07
N ARG A 131 -15.22 17.00 10.33
CA ARG A 131 -14.94 16.19 11.51
C ARG A 131 -13.82 15.18 11.27
N TRP A 132 -12.84 15.19 12.17
CA TRP A 132 -11.78 14.21 12.26
C TRP A 132 -11.98 13.36 13.51
N TYR A 133 -12.08 12.05 13.32
CA TYR A 133 -12.28 11.05 14.36
C TYR A 133 -10.95 10.43 14.79
N ILE A 134 -10.81 10.21 16.08
CA ILE A 134 -9.61 9.72 16.76
C ILE A 134 -10.00 8.51 17.60
N THR A 135 -9.22 7.45 17.47
CA THR A 135 -9.30 6.22 18.27
C THR A 135 -7.91 5.92 18.83
N ALA A 136 -7.84 5.39 20.04
CA ALA A 136 -6.57 4.97 20.64
C ALA A 136 -6.73 3.63 21.34
N ILE A 137 -5.71 2.77 21.22
CA ILE A 137 -5.73 1.39 21.72
C ILE A 137 -4.53 1.19 22.63
N ASN A 138 -4.75 0.68 23.85
CA ASN A 138 -3.67 0.13 24.65
C ASN A 138 -3.46 -1.35 24.28
N GLY A 139 -2.48 -1.66 23.43
CA GLY A 139 -2.13 -3.02 22.99
C GLY A 139 -1.45 -3.87 24.07
N SER A 140 -1.10 -3.26 25.21
CA SER A 140 -0.39 -3.93 26.29
C SER A 140 -1.30 -4.71 27.25
N LYS A 141 -0.70 -5.70 27.93
CA LYS A 141 -1.29 -6.39 29.09
C LYS A 141 -1.25 -5.54 30.38
N SER A 142 -0.56 -4.41 30.36
CA SER A 142 -0.51 -3.45 31.46
C SER A 142 -1.47 -2.30 31.22
N SER A 143 -1.96 -1.66 32.28
CA SER A 143 -2.72 -0.41 32.16
C SER A 143 -1.84 0.75 31.69
N ALA A 144 -2.44 1.73 31.02
CA ALA A 144 -1.81 2.97 30.61
C ALA A 144 -2.60 4.18 31.09
N THR A 145 -1.93 5.29 31.37
CA THR A 145 -2.56 6.60 31.47
C THR A 145 -1.92 7.50 30.43
N ALA A 146 -2.74 8.10 29.57
CA ALA A 146 -2.27 8.97 28.51
C ALA A 146 -3.11 10.23 28.38
N THR A 147 -2.56 11.22 27.71
CA THR A 147 -3.17 12.52 27.46
C THR A 147 -3.30 12.74 25.97
N LEU A 148 -4.54 12.87 25.49
CA LEU A 148 -4.86 13.17 24.10
C LEU A 148 -5.01 14.68 23.89
N THR A 149 -4.38 15.21 22.85
CA THR A 149 -4.57 16.59 22.37
C THR A 149 -4.75 16.60 20.86
N ALA A 150 -5.59 17.51 20.37
CA ALA A 150 -5.76 17.75 18.94
C ALA A 150 -5.75 19.27 18.68
N THR A 151 -4.90 19.74 17.77
CA THR A 151 -4.64 21.17 17.55
C THR A 151 -4.61 21.50 16.06
N PRO A 152 -5.70 22.08 15.53
CA PRO A 152 -5.69 22.73 14.22
C PRO A 152 -4.84 24.01 14.23
N SER A 153 -4.16 24.31 13.12
CA SER A 153 -3.35 25.50 12.91
C SER A 153 -3.56 26.08 11.52
N THR A 154 -3.50 27.40 11.39
CA THR A 154 -3.62 28.12 10.10
C THR A 154 -2.29 28.21 9.32
N THR A 155 -1.21 27.74 9.93
CA THR A 155 0.12 27.60 9.33
C THR A 155 0.60 26.16 9.43
N VAL A 156 1.46 25.75 8.49
CA VAL A 156 2.17 24.48 8.55
C VAL A 156 3.52 24.75 9.22
N ALA A 157 3.78 24.11 10.36
CA ALA A 157 5.06 24.17 11.03
C ALA A 157 6.13 23.44 10.21
N THR A 158 7.36 23.96 10.21
CA THR A 158 8.52 23.26 9.65
C THR A 158 9.32 22.64 10.79
N ALA A 159 9.49 21.33 10.75
CA ALA A 159 10.32 20.59 11.67
C ALA A 159 11.80 20.75 11.30
N ASN A 160 12.66 20.72 12.32
CA ASN A 160 14.10 20.69 12.12
C ASN A 160 14.55 19.28 11.73
N ILE A 161 15.70 19.20 11.06
CA ILE A 161 16.45 17.96 10.90
C ILE A 161 17.40 17.84 12.11
N ALA A 162 17.19 16.84 12.95
CA ALA A 162 17.98 16.56 14.14
C ALA A 162 19.22 15.73 13.78
N LEU A 163 20.36 16.03 14.42
CA LEU A 163 21.59 15.26 14.31
C LEU A 163 21.76 14.39 15.55
N ASP A 164 21.99 13.10 15.35
CA ASP A 164 22.41 12.18 16.40
C ASP A 164 23.78 11.58 16.05
N PHE A 165 24.69 11.69 17.00
CA PHE A 165 26.07 11.17 16.91
C PHE A 165 26.31 10.02 17.88
N GLY A 166 25.33 9.66 18.71
CA GLY A 166 25.44 8.64 19.75
C GLY A 166 24.96 7.26 19.32
N ASN A 167 24.07 7.19 18.33
CA ASN A 167 23.42 5.95 17.90
C ASN A 167 23.61 5.54 16.42
N PRO A 168 24.68 5.94 15.68
CA PRO A 168 24.81 5.51 14.29
C PRO A 168 25.03 3.98 14.16
N SER A 169 24.50 3.39 13.09
CA SER A 169 24.67 1.96 12.81
C SER A 169 26.14 1.60 12.58
N THR A 170 26.57 0.43 13.08
CA THR A 170 27.97 -0.01 12.98
C THR A 170 28.11 -1.51 12.77
N ASN A 171 28.98 -1.90 11.84
CA ASN A 171 29.46 -3.26 11.68
C ASN A 171 30.99 -3.27 11.74
N SER A 172 31.53 -3.58 12.92
CA SER A 172 32.97 -3.63 13.18
C SER A 172 33.75 -4.68 12.35
N THR A 173 33.07 -5.59 11.65
CA THR A 173 33.72 -6.60 10.80
C THR A 173 33.98 -6.13 9.37
N ASP A 174 33.33 -5.04 8.94
CA ASP A 174 33.52 -4.42 7.64
C ASP A 174 34.07 -3.00 7.83
N PRO A 175 35.32 -2.69 7.44
CA PRO A 175 35.91 -1.36 7.58
C PRO A 175 35.08 -0.23 6.97
N THR A 176 34.27 -0.53 5.95
CA THR A 176 33.40 0.45 5.28
C THR A 176 32.12 0.75 6.05
N GLN A 177 31.77 -0.09 7.02
CA GLN A 177 30.61 0.02 7.91
C GLN A 177 31.03 0.14 9.40
N SER A 178 32.33 0.14 9.69
CA SER A 178 32.89 0.27 11.04
C SER A 178 32.87 1.73 11.46
N CYS A 179 31.70 2.16 11.89
CA CYS A 179 31.39 3.53 12.26
C CYS A 179 32.27 4.06 13.41
N ASP A 180 32.87 5.23 13.20
CA ASP A 180 33.70 6.00 14.14
C ASP A 180 33.11 7.40 14.34
N VAL A 181 32.85 7.75 15.59
CA VAL A 181 32.30 9.04 16.00
C VAL A 181 33.35 9.97 16.61
N ALA A 182 34.59 9.49 16.85
CA ALA A 182 35.68 10.30 17.38
C ALA A 182 36.02 11.54 16.53
N PRO A 183 35.92 11.53 15.19
CA PRO A 183 36.21 12.72 14.38
C PRO A 183 35.29 13.91 14.68
N TRP A 184 34.09 13.66 15.25
CA TRP A 184 33.16 14.71 15.68
C TRP A 184 33.63 15.46 16.94
N SER A 185 34.52 14.87 17.73
CA SER A 185 35.08 15.46 18.96
C SER A 185 36.59 15.71 18.88
N ASP A 186 37.16 15.68 17.68
CA ASP A 186 38.57 15.93 17.41
C ASP A 186 38.99 17.33 17.89
N ALA A 187 39.80 17.36 18.96
CA ALA A 187 40.26 18.58 19.63
C ALA A 187 41.45 19.26 18.94
N THR A 188 41.89 18.78 17.76
CA THR A 188 42.97 19.41 16.99
C THR A 188 42.60 20.85 16.67
N ALA A 189 43.42 21.80 17.11
CA ALA A 189 43.16 23.22 16.92
C ALA A 189 43.07 23.58 15.43
N ALA A 190 42.03 24.33 15.06
CA ALA A 190 41.78 24.79 13.69
C ALA A 190 41.38 26.26 13.70
N SER A 191 41.87 27.03 12.72
CA SER A 191 41.42 28.42 12.53
C SER A 191 40.07 28.43 11.83
N ALA A 192 39.18 29.35 12.20
CA ALA A 192 37.89 29.54 11.54
C ALA A 192 38.04 29.64 10.01
N VAL A 193 37.15 29.01 9.26
CA VAL A 193 37.23 28.87 7.80
C VAL A 193 35.89 29.18 7.14
N GLY A 194 35.90 30.05 6.12
CA GLY A 194 34.71 30.34 5.32
C GLY A 194 33.45 30.72 6.12
N GLY A 195 33.59 31.41 7.25
CA GLY A 195 32.49 31.77 8.14
C GLY A 195 32.09 30.71 9.19
N ASN A 196 32.66 29.50 9.15
CA ASN A 196 32.52 28.51 10.21
C ASN A 196 33.39 28.90 11.42
N PRO A 197 32.81 29.18 12.61
CA PRO A 197 33.53 29.71 13.76
C PRO A 197 34.26 28.63 14.58
N GLY A 198 34.21 27.36 14.16
CA GLY A 198 34.80 26.25 14.91
C GLY A 198 36.31 26.43 15.14
N THR A 199 36.74 26.22 16.39
CA THR A 199 38.14 26.39 16.83
C THR A 199 38.93 25.08 16.88
N THR A 200 38.26 23.96 16.64
CA THR A 200 38.85 22.63 16.50
C THR A 200 38.31 21.95 15.23
N LEU A 201 38.97 20.90 14.73
CA LEU A 201 38.47 20.13 13.59
C LEU A 201 37.11 19.48 13.87
N GLY A 202 36.90 18.97 15.08
CA GLY A 202 35.60 18.42 15.50
C GLY A 202 34.49 19.47 15.49
N ASP A 203 34.77 20.67 16.02
CA ASP A 203 33.81 21.78 15.97
C ASP A 203 33.46 22.18 14.54
N GLN A 204 34.46 22.27 13.65
CA GLN A 204 34.22 22.64 12.26
C GLN A 204 33.37 21.60 11.53
N ARG A 205 33.63 20.31 11.72
CA ARG A 205 32.85 19.20 11.16
C ARG A 205 31.39 19.25 11.63
N LYS A 206 31.16 19.35 12.95
CA LYS A 206 29.81 19.46 13.53
C LYS A 206 29.05 20.68 13.02
N ASN A 207 29.70 21.84 13.01
CA ASN A 207 29.13 23.08 12.52
C ASN A 207 28.75 23.00 11.03
N ALA A 208 29.60 22.40 10.21
CA ALA A 208 29.34 22.22 8.79
C ALA A 208 28.15 21.28 8.54
N LEU A 209 28.10 20.14 9.24
CA LEU A 209 26.96 19.22 9.13
C LEU A 209 25.66 19.88 9.64
N GLN A 210 25.73 20.60 10.75
CA GLN A 210 24.59 21.36 11.28
C GLN A 210 24.09 22.42 10.30
N TYR A 211 25.00 23.09 9.58
CA TYR A 211 24.64 24.03 8.53
C TYR A 211 23.99 23.32 7.33
N ALA A 212 24.54 22.17 6.90
CA ALA A 212 23.97 21.37 5.80
C ALA A 212 22.50 20.98 6.08
N VAL A 213 22.22 20.44 7.28
CA VAL A 213 20.86 20.06 7.64
C VAL A 213 19.91 21.25 7.81
N GLN A 214 20.41 22.42 8.23
CA GLN A 214 19.63 23.65 8.25
C GLN A 214 19.23 24.11 6.83
N GLN A 215 20.17 24.04 5.87
CA GLN A 215 19.88 24.38 4.47
C GLN A 215 18.87 23.41 3.85
N LEU A 216 19.00 22.11 4.13
CA LEU A 216 18.00 21.12 3.70
C LEU A 216 16.63 21.38 4.32
N ALA A 217 16.55 21.61 5.63
CA ALA A 217 15.27 21.86 6.32
C ALA A 217 14.53 23.07 5.71
N GLN A 218 15.25 24.16 5.41
CA GLN A 218 14.69 25.36 4.78
C GLN A 218 14.16 25.13 3.35
N GLN A 219 14.80 24.24 2.59
CA GLN A 219 14.40 23.93 1.22
C GLN A 219 13.27 22.89 1.18
N LEU A 220 13.32 21.89 2.07
CA LEU A 220 12.38 20.78 2.15
C LEU A 220 11.06 21.17 2.82
N ASN A 221 11.11 22.02 3.85
CA ASN A 221 9.96 22.46 4.64
C ASN A 221 9.07 21.31 5.18
N SER A 222 9.69 20.23 5.66
CA SER A 222 8.95 19.07 6.22
C SER A 222 8.20 19.46 7.50
N PRO A 223 6.93 19.04 7.69
CA PRO A 223 6.18 19.19 8.93
C PRO A 223 6.46 18.08 9.96
N VAL A 224 7.15 17.01 9.55
CA VAL A 224 7.62 15.94 10.45
C VAL A 224 9.13 16.02 10.63
N PRO A 225 9.64 15.74 11.84
CA PRO A 225 11.08 15.74 12.10
C PRO A 225 11.77 14.62 11.32
N ILE A 226 13.03 14.89 10.98
CA ILE A 226 13.95 13.93 10.38
C ILE A 226 15.14 13.86 11.31
N THR A 227 15.48 12.68 11.79
CA THR A 227 16.78 12.44 12.44
C THR A 227 17.83 12.19 11.35
N VAL A 228 19.11 12.39 11.66
CA VAL A 228 20.23 11.98 10.81
C VAL A 228 21.30 11.43 11.74
N HIS A 229 21.62 10.16 11.55
CA HIS A 229 22.70 9.46 12.23
C HIS A 229 23.99 9.63 11.45
N ALA A 230 24.99 10.24 12.07
CA ALA A 230 26.20 10.63 11.35
C ALA A 230 27.46 10.03 11.96
N CYS A 231 28.27 9.38 11.14
CA CYS A 231 29.61 8.96 11.53
C CYS A 231 30.62 8.92 10.39
N TRP A 232 31.79 8.37 10.68
CA TRP A 232 32.92 8.25 9.77
C TRP A 232 33.31 6.78 9.62
N ALA A 233 33.81 6.38 8.46
CA ALA A 233 34.40 5.06 8.26
C ALA A 233 35.47 5.11 7.16
N HIS A 234 36.31 4.07 7.12
CA HIS A 234 37.32 3.93 6.06
C HIS A 234 36.64 3.42 4.78
N LEU A 235 36.15 4.34 3.95
CA LEU A 235 35.51 4.00 2.66
C LEU A 235 36.56 3.78 1.54
N GLY A 236 37.85 3.94 1.86
CA GLY A 236 38.95 3.74 0.95
C GLY A 236 39.07 4.83 -0.11
N GLY A 237 39.89 4.56 -1.11
CA GLY A 237 40.12 5.48 -2.21
C GLY A 237 41.43 5.22 -2.92
N THR A 238 41.64 5.97 -4.00
CA THR A 238 42.86 5.99 -4.79
C THR A 238 43.26 7.44 -5.03
N ALA A 239 44.43 7.64 -5.64
CA ALA A 239 44.92 8.98 -5.98
C ALA A 239 43.95 9.77 -6.89
N THR A 240 42.98 9.12 -7.57
CA THR A 240 42.09 9.76 -8.55
C THR A 240 40.60 9.50 -8.34
N ARG A 241 40.22 8.64 -7.40
CA ARG A 241 38.82 8.27 -7.13
C ARG A 241 38.62 7.88 -5.68
N ALA A 242 37.54 8.36 -5.06
CA ALA A 242 37.09 7.93 -3.74
C ALA A 242 35.58 8.07 -3.63
N THR A 243 34.96 7.26 -2.77
CA THR A 243 33.62 7.55 -2.24
C THR A 243 33.80 8.63 -1.17
N LEU A 244 33.16 9.78 -1.30
CA LEU A 244 33.32 10.89 -0.34
C LEU A 244 32.48 10.65 0.91
N ALA A 245 31.26 10.19 0.71
CA ALA A 245 30.34 9.75 1.74
C ALA A 245 29.29 8.84 1.10
N HIS A 246 28.44 8.24 1.91
CA HIS A 246 27.20 7.64 1.47
C HIS A 246 26.13 7.85 2.54
N ALA A 247 24.87 7.85 2.13
CA ALA A 247 23.77 7.75 3.08
C ALA A 247 22.64 6.87 2.55
N SER A 248 21.87 6.34 3.48
CA SER A 248 20.72 5.49 3.18
C SER A 248 19.61 5.71 4.18
N SER A 249 18.39 5.38 3.77
CA SER A 249 17.31 5.08 4.71
C SER A 249 17.63 3.77 5.44
N THR A 250 17.19 3.66 6.69
CA THR A 250 17.42 2.47 7.54
C THR A 250 16.51 1.29 7.17
N SER A 251 15.37 1.54 6.51
CA SER A 251 14.47 0.48 6.08
C SER A 251 13.63 0.86 4.85
N LEU A 252 13.25 -0.15 4.09
CA LEU A 252 12.29 -0.05 3.00
C LEU A 252 11.01 -0.78 3.40
N ALA A 253 9.86 -0.23 3.03
CA ALA A 253 8.58 -0.90 3.21
C ALA A 253 7.62 -0.56 2.07
N PHE A 254 6.55 -1.32 1.98
CA PHE A 254 5.45 -1.11 1.04
C PHE A 254 4.13 -1.33 1.77
N THR A 255 3.05 -0.84 1.18
CA THR A 255 1.68 -1.10 1.64
C THR A 255 1.04 -2.17 0.76
N ASP A 256 0.44 -3.17 1.39
CA ASP A 256 -0.36 -4.21 0.75
C ASP A 256 -1.67 -4.42 1.53
N THR A 257 -2.28 -5.59 1.39
CA THR A 257 -3.49 -5.96 2.14
C THR A 257 -3.20 -6.38 3.58
N SER A 258 -1.98 -6.80 3.90
CA SER A 258 -1.58 -7.27 5.22
C SER A 258 -1.19 -6.12 6.15
N PHE A 259 -0.58 -5.06 5.62
CA PHE A 259 -0.19 -3.87 6.37
C PHE A 259 -0.62 -2.59 5.64
N PRO A 260 -1.83 -2.07 5.92
CA PRO A 260 -2.35 -0.91 5.21
C PRO A 260 -1.69 0.39 5.70
N MET A 261 -1.18 1.17 4.75
CA MET A 261 -0.77 2.57 4.93
C MET A 261 -1.46 3.45 3.88
N PRO A 262 -2.73 3.86 4.10
CA PRO A 262 -3.54 4.55 3.09
C PRO A 262 -3.02 5.93 2.67
N TRP A 263 -2.14 6.52 3.47
CA TRP A 263 -1.49 7.79 3.18
C TRP A 263 -0.36 7.67 2.14
N LEU A 264 0.03 6.45 1.71
CA LEU A 264 0.98 6.29 0.61
C LEU A 264 0.26 6.47 -0.72
N GLU A 265 0.82 7.31 -1.60
CA GLU A 265 0.26 7.66 -2.90
C GLU A 265 0.11 6.45 -3.82
N LYS A 266 1.06 5.50 -3.78
CA LYS A 266 1.00 4.25 -4.54
C LYS A 266 1.01 3.03 -3.65
N ARG A 267 0.06 2.12 -3.88
CA ARG A 267 0.04 0.80 -3.22
C ARG A 267 0.96 -0.18 -3.94
N TYR A 268 1.38 -1.24 -3.24
CA TYR A 268 2.24 -2.29 -3.78
C TYR A 268 3.55 -1.73 -4.40
N THR A 269 4.11 -0.70 -3.76
CA THR A 269 5.28 0.06 -4.21
C THR A 269 6.23 0.27 -3.03
N TRP A 270 7.53 0.14 -3.25
CA TRP A 270 8.55 0.39 -2.23
C TRP A 270 8.73 1.88 -1.95
N TYR A 271 8.82 2.19 -0.66
CA TYR A 271 9.16 3.51 -0.11
C TYR A 271 10.26 3.37 0.94
N SER A 272 11.09 4.39 1.07
CA SER A 272 11.97 4.54 2.24
C SER A 272 11.15 4.89 3.48
N ASN A 273 11.66 4.55 4.66
CA ASN A 273 11.00 4.92 5.91
C ASN A 273 10.82 6.43 6.08
N THR A 274 11.72 7.24 5.49
CA THR A 274 11.66 8.71 5.50
C THR A 274 10.44 9.21 4.72
N GLN A 275 10.14 8.62 3.56
CA GLN A 275 8.96 8.93 2.76
C GLN A 275 7.69 8.49 3.49
N ILE A 276 7.70 7.29 4.07
CA ILE A 276 6.58 6.75 4.83
C ILE A 276 6.23 7.67 6.01
N ALA A 277 7.23 8.06 6.79
CA ALA A 277 7.07 9.01 7.90
C ALA A 277 6.57 10.38 7.43
N ARG A 278 7.18 10.92 6.35
CA ARG A 278 6.79 12.21 5.74
C ARG A 278 5.33 12.26 5.34
N MET A 279 4.86 11.21 4.68
CA MET A 279 3.50 11.13 4.15
C MET A 279 2.49 10.73 5.23
N GLY A 280 2.90 9.90 6.19
CA GLY A 280 2.06 9.47 7.31
C GLY A 280 1.93 10.50 8.41
N GLY A 281 2.77 11.54 8.41
CA GLY A 281 2.70 12.59 9.42
C GLY A 281 3.18 12.15 10.80
N THR A 282 3.96 11.07 10.89
CA THR A 282 4.45 10.48 12.14
C THR A 282 5.94 10.13 12.02
N THR A 283 6.55 9.61 13.08
CA THR A 283 7.90 9.04 13.07
C THR A 283 7.94 7.68 12.34
N PRO A 284 9.10 7.18 11.88
CA PRO A 284 9.17 5.86 11.27
C PRO A 284 8.67 4.73 12.17
N CYS A 285 9.03 4.75 13.46
CA CYS A 285 8.55 3.79 14.45
C CYS A 285 7.03 3.92 14.67
N GLY A 286 6.46 5.12 14.62
CA GLY A 286 5.00 5.30 14.64
C GLY A 286 4.32 4.71 13.40
N ALA A 287 4.93 4.83 12.23
CA ALA A 287 4.35 4.29 11.00
C ALA A 287 4.48 2.76 10.88
N LEU A 288 5.64 2.20 11.24
CA LEU A 288 6.03 0.80 11.01
C LEU A 288 5.98 -0.09 12.27
N GLY A 289 5.80 0.52 13.44
CA GLY A 289 5.95 -0.13 14.74
C GLY A 289 7.39 -0.16 15.25
N GLY A 290 7.57 -0.64 16.49
CA GLY A 290 8.88 -0.74 17.14
C GLY A 290 9.24 0.45 18.03
N SER A 291 10.44 0.42 18.60
CA SER A 291 10.87 1.42 19.57
C SER A 291 11.24 2.74 18.91
N CYS A 292 10.81 3.85 19.50
CA CYS A 292 11.28 5.19 19.16
C CYS A 292 12.42 5.68 20.08
N ASP A 293 12.86 4.86 21.04
CA ASP A 293 13.82 5.24 22.09
C ASP A 293 15.27 4.77 21.79
N GLY A 294 15.57 4.35 20.55
CA GLY A 294 16.91 3.88 20.14
C GLY A 294 17.05 3.59 18.64
N VAL A 295 18.20 3.00 18.28
CA VAL A 295 18.78 2.71 16.93
C VAL A 295 17.81 2.23 15.83
N ASP A 296 16.66 1.66 16.20
CA ASP A 296 15.67 1.09 15.29
C ASP A 296 14.68 2.14 14.73
N GLY A 297 14.61 3.34 15.32
CA GLY A 297 13.68 4.41 14.96
C GLY A 297 14.22 5.46 13.98
N ASP A 298 15.49 5.35 13.58
CA ASP A 298 16.22 6.54 13.19
C ASP A 298 16.29 6.77 11.69
N VAL A 299 15.96 8.01 11.35
CA VAL A 299 15.81 8.52 9.99
C VAL A 299 17.21 8.84 9.47
N VAL A 300 17.54 8.49 8.23
CA VAL A 300 18.83 8.69 7.52
C VAL A 300 20.12 8.32 8.28
N GLU A 301 20.81 7.28 7.83
CA GLU A 301 22.20 6.97 8.21
C GLU A 301 23.16 7.57 7.19
N ILE A 302 24.16 8.34 7.64
CA ILE A 302 25.20 8.93 6.80
C ILE A 302 26.60 8.61 7.33
N THR A 303 27.45 8.12 6.43
CA THR A 303 28.85 7.82 6.73
C THR A 303 29.77 8.62 5.83
N PHE A 304 30.68 9.39 6.43
CA PHE A 304 31.72 10.16 5.75
C PHE A 304 33.03 9.37 5.66
N ASN A 305 33.75 9.52 4.56
CA ASN A 305 35.02 8.83 4.37
C ASN A 305 36.15 9.48 5.20
N SER A 306 36.68 8.73 6.16
CA SER A 306 37.80 9.17 7.00
C SER A 306 39.15 9.21 6.27
N ASP A 307 39.27 8.60 5.09
CA ASP A 307 40.49 8.57 4.30
C ASP A 307 40.71 9.85 3.46
N ILE A 308 39.71 10.73 3.36
CA ILE A 308 39.80 12.00 2.62
C ILE A 308 40.79 12.95 3.29
N GLY A 309 41.66 13.56 2.49
CA GLY A 309 42.77 14.39 2.96
C GLY A 309 44.06 13.61 3.23
N THR A 310 44.06 12.28 3.12
CA THR A 310 45.29 11.47 3.18
C THR A 310 46.02 11.49 1.82
N ALA A 311 47.35 11.46 1.81
CA ALA A 311 48.15 11.63 0.58
C ALA A 311 47.84 10.60 -0.53
N GLY A 312 47.36 9.41 -0.16
CA GLY A 312 47.01 8.34 -1.10
C GLY A 312 45.61 8.47 -1.73
N VAL A 313 44.77 9.37 -1.22
CA VAL A 313 43.37 9.51 -1.64
C VAL A 313 43.16 10.91 -2.22
N LEU A 314 42.73 10.97 -3.48
CA LEU A 314 42.51 12.22 -4.23
C LEU A 314 43.71 13.20 -4.15
N GLY A 315 44.94 12.67 -4.13
CA GLY A 315 46.16 13.46 -4.01
C GLY A 315 46.28 14.25 -2.70
N GLY A 316 45.56 13.86 -1.64
CA GLY A 316 45.52 14.58 -0.37
C GLY A 316 44.51 15.72 -0.31
N SER A 317 43.58 15.82 -1.26
CA SER A 317 42.48 16.80 -1.20
C SER A 317 41.61 16.58 0.05
N PRO A 318 41.50 17.55 0.97
CA PRO A 318 40.68 17.43 2.16
C PRO A 318 39.22 17.80 1.92
N PHE A 319 38.37 17.55 2.92
CA PHE A 319 37.09 18.21 3.03
C PHE A 319 37.24 19.68 3.41
N TYR A 320 36.37 20.52 2.86
CA TYR A 320 36.23 21.93 3.21
C TYR A 320 34.95 22.14 4.01
N PHE A 321 35.09 22.71 5.22
CA PHE A 321 34.03 22.86 6.22
C PHE A 321 33.46 24.29 6.33
N GLY A 322 33.81 25.20 5.42
CA GLY A 322 33.35 26.60 5.45
C GLY A 322 31.92 26.79 4.92
N TYR A 323 31.20 27.77 5.47
CA TYR A 323 29.85 28.15 5.03
C TYR A 323 29.82 28.93 3.72
N THR A 324 30.94 29.52 3.32
CA THR A 324 31.09 30.13 1.99
C THR A 324 31.76 29.16 1.02
N PRO A 325 31.64 29.37 -0.29
CA PRO A 325 32.46 28.67 -1.28
C PRO A 325 33.96 28.66 -0.95
N ASP A 326 34.64 27.56 -1.25
CA ASP A 326 36.10 27.45 -1.18
C ASP A 326 36.69 28.01 -2.47
N ASN A 327 37.62 28.95 -2.33
CA ASN A 327 38.38 29.51 -3.44
C ASN A 327 39.69 28.77 -3.68
N SER A 328 40.06 27.81 -2.82
CA SER A 328 41.15 26.89 -3.06
C SER A 328 40.71 25.82 -4.08
N THR A 329 41.55 25.53 -5.07
CA THR A 329 41.21 24.62 -6.17
C THR A 329 41.34 23.13 -5.79
N ASN A 330 41.57 22.81 -4.51
CA ASN A 330 41.93 21.46 -4.07
C ASN A 330 41.25 21.10 -2.74
N SER A 331 39.93 21.12 -2.71
CA SER A 331 39.13 20.59 -1.60
C SER A 331 37.76 20.09 -2.09
N SER A 332 37.09 19.28 -1.28
CA SER A 332 35.73 18.82 -1.51
C SER A 332 34.77 19.52 -0.53
N ASP A 333 33.75 20.20 -1.04
CA ASP A 333 32.73 20.88 -0.22
C ASP A 333 31.91 19.89 0.61
N PHE A 334 32.22 19.82 1.91
CA PHE A 334 31.57 18.91 2.83
C PHE A 334 30.07 19.18 2.95
N ILE A 335 29.64 20.44 2.89
CA ILE A 335 28.24 20.81 3.08
C ILE A 335 27.42 20.34 1.88
N ALA A 336 27.90 20.59 0.66
CA ALA A 336 27.22 20.10 -0.54
C ALA A 336 27.13 18.57 -0.58
N ILE A 337 28.20 17.87 -0.17
CA ILE A 337 28.24 16.41 -0.09
C ILE A 337 27.25 15.89 0.96
N ALA A 338 27.27 16.45 2.17
CA ALA A 338 26.31 16.06 3.21
C ALA A 338 24.86 16.27 2.75
N MET A 339 24.56 17.38 2.07
CA MET A 339 23.23 17.64 1.51
C MET A 339 22.84 16.62 0.43
N HIS A 340 23.76 16.29 -0.46
CA HIS A 340 23.58 15.29 -1.51
C HIS A 340 23.30 13.90 -0.92
N GLU A 341 24.15 13.44 -0.01
CA GLU A 341 23.99 12.13 0.60
C GLU A 341 22.70 12.05 1.43
N ILE A 342 22.43 13.04 2.29
CA ILE A 342 21.18 13.03 3.07
C ILE A 342 19.96 12.96 2.12
N THR A 343 20.01 13.58 0.94
CA THR A 343 18.94 13.48 -0.06
C THR A 343 18.73 12.05 -0.56
N HIS A 344 19.78 11.25 -0.73
CA HIS A 344 19.63 9.80 -0.95
C HIS A 344 18.94 9.14 0.26
N GLY A 345 19.36 9.47 1.48
CA GLY A 345 18.71 9.03 2.71
C GLY A 345 17.21 9.36 2.79
N LEU A 346 16.78 10.48 2.19
CA LEU A 346 15.37 10.88 2.09
C LEU A 346 14.54 10.05 1.09
N GLY A 347 15.16 9.10 0.38
CA GLY A 347 14.50 8.22 -0.60
C GLY A 347 14.77 8.58 -2.06
N PHE A 348 15.74 9.45 -2.35
CA PHE A 348 16.20 9.69 -3.73
C PHE A 348 17.05 8.52 -4.24
N LEU A 349 16.44 7.35 -4.38
CA LEU A 349 17.09 6.10 -4.79
C LEU A 349 16.11 5.17 -5.50
N GLY A 350 16.47 4.67 -6.67
CA GLY A 350 15.76 3.60 -7.37
C GLY A 350 16.22 2.22 -6.94
N LEU A 351 15.29 1.27 -6.88
CA LEU A 351 15.53 -0.13 -6.47
C LEU A 351 15.53 -1.09 -7.67
N ALA A 352 15.70 -0.59 -8.88
CA ALA A 352 15.97 -1.47 -10.02
C ALA A 352 17.39 -2.05 -9.91
N ASN A 353 17.55 -3.33 -10.24
CA ASN A 353 18.84 -3.98 -10.13
C ASN A 353 19.90 -3.35 -11.05
N THR A 354 20.97 -2.86 -10.46
CA THR A 354 22.17 -2.36 -11.13
C THR A 354 23.35 -3.30 -10.98
N ASP A 355 23.23 -4.41 -10.25
CA ASP A 355 24.32 -5.35 -10.02
C ASP A 355 24.09 -6.67 -10.76
N PRO A 356 24.92 -6.99 -11.77
CA PRO A 356 24.74 -8.23 -12.54
C PRO A 356 25.02 -9.50 -11.71
N SER A 357 25.65 -9.37 -10.53
CA SER A 357 25.87 -10.49 -9.60
C SER A 357 24.64 -10.79 -8.74
N ALA A 358 23.75 -9.81 -8.55
CA ALA A 358 22.53 -9.95 -7.76
C ALA A 358 21.32 -10.44 -8.59
N GLY A 359 21.41 -10.39 -9.92
CA GLY A 359 20.39 -10.89 -10.84
C GLY A 359 20.39 -10.17 -12.19
N PRO A 360 19.31 -10.32 -12.99
CA PRO A 360 19.19 -9.58 -14.25
C PRO A 360 19.20 -8.06 -14.00
N ILE A 361 19.98 -7.33 -14.78
CA ILE A 361 19.97 -5.86 -14.73
C ILE A 361 18.56 -5.34 -15.09
N GLY A 362 18.09 -4.34 -14.35
CA GLY A 362 16.76 -3.75 -14.50
C GLY A 362 15.64 -4.58 -13.87
N ALA A 363 15.94 -5.71 -13.21
CA ALA A 363 14.95 -6.45 -12.45
C ALA A 363 14.44 -5.60 -11.27
N ARG A 364 13.12 -5.68 -11.02
CA ARG A 364 12.49 -5.12 -9.82
C ARG A 364 12.89 -5.87 -8.55
N ALA A 365 12.88 -5.15 -7.44
CA ALA A 365 13.12 -5.66 -6.10
C ALA A 365 11.98 -6.58 -5.59
N GLY A 366 12.35 -7.73 -5.01
CA GLY A 366 11.49 -8.62 -4.22
C GLY A 366 12.17 -9.04 -2.92
N ILE A 367 11.53 -9.92 -2.14
CA ILE A 367 12.07 -10.46 -0.88
C ILE A 367 11.82 -11.97 -0.74
N THR A 368 12.71 -12.70 -0.08
CA THR A 368 12.46 -14.10 0.32
C THR A 368 11.78 -14.13 1.69
N LYS A 369 10.88 -15.09 1.95
CA LYS A 369 10.14 -15.20 3.23
C LYS A 369 11.04 -15.26 4.47
N SER A 370 12.26 -15.78 4.32
CA SER A 370 13.24 -15.91 5.40
C SER A 370 14.27 -14.78 5.48
N ALA A 371 14.27 -13.82 4.54
CA ALA A 371 15.24 -12.73 4.53
C ALA A 371 14.55 -11.37 4.67
N THR A 372 15.24 -10.46 5.35
CA THR A 372 14.85 -9.05 5.52
C THR A 372 15.53 -8.15 4.48
N THR A 373 16.14 -8.72 3.45
CA THR A 373 16.93 -8.01 2.43
C THR A 373 16.30 -8.13 1.06
N VAL A 374 16.43 -7.07 0.26
CA VAL A 374 15.99 -7.04 -1.13
C VAL A 374 16.81 -8.04 -1.96
N THR A 375 16.13 -8.78 -2.83
CA THR A 375 16.73 -9.62 -3.87
C THR A 375 16.06 -9.37 -5.22
N TYR A 376 16.78 -9.67 -6.30
CA TYR A 376 16.33 -9.45 -7.68
C TYR A 376 16.01 -10.75 -8.42
N GLN A 377 16.26 -11.88 -7.77
CA GLN A 377 16.01 -13.23 -8.27
C GLN A 377 15.70 -14.17 -7.10
N ASN A 378 15.00 -15.27 -7.39
CA ASN A 378 14.65 -16.30 -6.40
C ASN A 378 13.92 -15.76 -5.15
N TYR A 379 13.11 -14.71 -5.28
CA TYR A 379 12.24 -14.20 -4.20
C TYR A 379 10.96 -15.02 -4.06
N ASP A 380 10.39 -15.02 -2.85
CA ASP A 380 9.10 -15.64 -2.56
C ASP A 380 7.94 -14.64 -2.63
N LEU A 381 8.24 -13.35 -2.43
CA LEU A 381 7.28 -12.26 -2.39
C LEU A 381 7.74 -11.12 -3.32
N GLY A 382 6.76 -10.49 -3.97
CA GLY A 382 7.02 -9.48 -5.00
C GLY A 382 7.09 -10.08 -6.40
N PRO A 383 7.78 -9.42 -7.34
CA PRO A 383 8.55 -8.19 -7.16
C PRO A 383 7.61 -6.96 -7.24
N TRP A 384 8.06 -5.82 -6.70
CA TRP A 384 7.28 -4.57 -6.67
C TRP A 384 8.00 -3.44 -7.40
N ASP A 385 7.23 -2.44 -7.82
CA ASP A 385 7.80 -1.16 -8.28
C ASP A 385 8.38 -0.40 -7.07
N ASP A 386 9.21 0.60 -7.32
CA ASP A 386 9.64 1.57 -6.32
C ASP A 386 9.20 2.98 -6.71
N VAL A 387 8.98 3.84 -5.70
CA VAL A 387 8.42 5.18 -5.92
C VAL A 387 9.32 6.07 -6.78
N PHE A 388 10.64 5.86 -6.74
CA PHE A 388 11.58 6.62 -7.57
C PHE A 388 11.42 6.25 -9.05
N GLY A 389 11.38 4.95 -9.35
CA GLY A 389 11.20 4.41 -10.69
C GLY A 389 9.86 4.71 -11.33
N ASP A 390 8.86 5.09 -10.55
CA ASP A 390 7.51 5.44 -11.02
C ASP A 390 7.49 6.66 -11.96
N SER A 391 8.39 7.61 -11.71
CA SER A 391 8.55 8.82 -12.53
C SER A 391 9.57 8.65 -13.65
N ILE A 392 10.04 7.43 -13.91
CA ILE A 392 11.08 7.15 -14.90
C ILE A 392 10.47 6.54 -16.16
N VAL A 393 10.99 6.99 -17.30
CA VAL A 393 10.66 6.43 -18.61
C VAL A 393 11.91 5.97 -19.35
N ASP A 394 11.72 4.92 -20.14
CA ASP A 394 12.64 4.44 -21.15
C ASP A 394 12.35 5.17 -22.46
N VAL A 395 13.26 6.04 -22.89
CA VAL A 395 13.19 6.70 -24.19
C VAL A 395 13.70 5.76 -25.28
N GLY A 396 12.96 5.66 -26.38
CA GLY A 396 13.36 4.88 -27.54
C GLY A 396 14.64 5.42 -28.16
N ALA A 397 15.41 4.57 -28.83
CA ALA A 397 16.61 5.00 -29.56
C ALA A 397 16.32 6.01 -30.70
N ASP A 398 15.05 6.15 -31.10
CA ASP A 398 14.57 7.17 -32.03
C ASP A 398 14.48 8.59 -31.42
N MET A 399 14.58 8.70 -30.09
CA MET A 399 14.42 9.94 -29.31
C MET A 399 13.05 10.61 -29.51
N GLN A 400 12.04 9.87 -29.94
CA GLN A 400 10.67 10.36 -30.18
C GLN A 400 9.63 9.61 -29.34
N SER A 401 9.89 8.35 -29.02
CA SER A 401 9.00 7.50 -28.23
C SER A 401 9.51 7.30 -26.81
N TYR A 402 8.61 7.01 -25.88
CA TYR A 402 8.98 6.60 -24.53
C TYR A 402 7.91 5.70 -23.90
N THR A 403 8.32 4.86 -22.96
CA THR A 403 7.46 3.98 -22.16
C THR A 403 7.81 4.08 -20.68
N PRO A 404 6.88 3.79 -19.74
CA PRO A 404 7.22 3.68 -18.33
C PRO A 404 8.37 2.69 -18.11
N PHE A 405 9.33 3.01 -17.24
CA PHE A 405 10.53 2.20 -17.00
C PHE A 405 10.19 0.77 -16.54
N PHE A 406 9.36 0.64 -15.51
CA PHE A 406 8.94 -0.66 -15.03
C PHE A 406 7.89 -1.32 -15.95
N GLY A 407 6.93 -0.53 -16.45
CA GLY A 407 5.83 -1.06 -17.28
C GLY A 407 4.86 -1.96 -16.48
N TYR A 408 3.97 -2.66 -17.18
CA TYR A 408 2.97 -3.52 -16.56
C TYR A 408 3.53 -4.89 -16.15
N GLU A 409 4.44 -5.43 -16.95
CA GLU A 409 4.92 -6.81 -16.83
C GLU A 409 5.98 -6.95 -15.74
N LEU A 410 5.97 -8.09 -15.04
CA LEU A 410 6.97 -8.45 -14.02
C LEU A 410 8.37 -8.70 -14.63
N ASN A 411 9.30 -9.26 -13.84
CA ASN A 411 10.70 -9.52 -14.23
C ASN A 411 10.85 -10.64 -15.29
N SER A 412 10.19 -10.53 -16.45
CA SER A 412 10.31 -11.44 -17.60
C SER A 412 11.29 -10.92 -18.66
N GLN A 413 11.88 -11.83 -19.43
CA GLN A 413 12.56 -11.50 -20.69
C GLN A 413 11.50 -11.40 -21.79
N PRO A 414 11.46 -10.35 -22.65
CA PRO A 414 12.53 -9.39 -22.99
C PRO A 414 12.57 -8.06 -22.19
N ASN A 415 11.67 -7.83 -21.24
CA ASN A 415 11.45 -6.50 -20.65
C ASN A 415 12.60 -6.00 -19.76
N ASN A 416 13.31 -6.90 -19.09
CA ASN A 416 14.56 -6.54 -18.39
C ASN A 416 15.63 -6.00 -19.36
N ALA A 417 15.66 -6.46 -20.61
CA ALA A 417 16.66 -6.01 -21.58
C ALA A 417 16.43 -4.56 -22.04
N ALA A 418 15.18 -4.12 -22.15
CA ALA A 418 14.84 -2.73 -22.47
C ALA A 418 15.31 -1.77 -21.36
N ARG A 419 14.96 -2.08 -20.10
CA ARG A 419 15.44 -1.33 -18.92
C ARG A 419 16.96 -1.32 -18.83
N ALA A 420 17.61 -2.46 -19.04
CA ALA A 420 19.06 -2.57 -19.03
C ALA A 420 19.72 -1.71 -20.12
N ALA A 421 19.15 -1.70 -21.33
CA ALA A 421 19.62 -0.84 -22.41
C ALA A 421 19.46 0.64 -22.05
N ALA A 422 18.33 1.04 -21.47
CA ALA A 422 18.10 2.42 -21.05
C ALA A 422 19.08 2.87 -19.97
N MET A 423 19.33 2.03 -18.95
CA MET A 423 20.31 2.34 -17.90
C MET A 423 21.75 2.45 -18.43
N THR A 424 22.12 1.73 -19.50
CA THR A 424 23.50 1.70 -20.01
C THR A 424 23.75 2.67 -21.18
N SER A 425 22.80 3.52 -21.51
CA SER A 425 22.74 4.28 -22.77
C SER A 425 23.48 5.63 -22.83
N GLY A 426 24.30 6.00 -21.84
CA GLY A 426 24.57 7.43 -21.56
C GLY A 426 26.00 7.98 -21.65
N ASN A 427 27.03 7.25 -22.12
CA ASN A 427 28.41 7.59 -21.72
C ASN A 427 29.23 8.56 -22.61
N THR A 428 28.65 9.31 -23.55
CA THR A 428 29.47 10.23 -24.38
C THR A 428 29.62 11.60 -23.72
N VAL A 429 30.66 11.74 -22.88
CA VAL A 429 31.11 13.02 -22.34
C VAL A 429 31.80 13.80 -23.46
N THR A 430 31.22 14.93 -23.89
CA THR A 430 31.86 15.81 -24.88
C THR A 430 32.39 17.05 -24.18
N THR A 431 33.71 17.17 -24.06
CA THR A 431 34.35 18.38 -23.53
C THR A 431 34.29 19.49 -24.57
N THR A 432 33.70 20.63 -24.23
CA THR A 432 33.65 21.82 -25.10
C THR A 432 34.35 23.00 -24.42
N SER A 433 34.70 24.05 -25.17
CA SER A 433 35.33 25.26 -24.63
C SER A 433 34.44 26.04 -23.64
N THR A 434 33.17 25.68 -23.53
CA THR A 434 32.17 26.26 -22.62
C THR A 434 31.81 25.32 -21.47
N GLY A 435 32.50 24.19 -21.32
CA GLY A 435 32.23 23.18 -20.30
C GLY A 435 32.00 21.78 -20.86
N THR A 436 31.84 20.82 -19.96
CA THR A 436 31.55 19.43 -20.31
C THR A 436 30.06 19.27 -20.59
N ARG A 437 29.68 18.82 -21.79
CA ARG A 437 28.29 18.48 -22.13
C ARG A 437 28.11 16.97 -22.17
N PHE A 438 27.05 16.51 -21.52
CA PHE A 438 26.65 15.11 -21.51
C PHE A 438 25.66 14.84 -22.63
N ALA A 439 25.88 13.77 -23.39
CA ALA A 439 24.85 13.28 -24.30
C ALA A 439 23.61 12.90 -23.47
N PRO A 440 22.39 13.23 -23.93
CA PRO A 440 21.17 12.80 -23.27
C PRO A 440 21.16 11.26 -23.16
N THR A 441 20.86 10.70 -21.99
CA THR A 441 20.77 9.22 -21.80
C THR A 441 19.48 8.68 -22.46
N LEU A 442 19.08 7.43 -22.31
CA LEU A 442 17.70 7.00 -22.63
C LEU A 442 16.81 6.95 -21.38
N LEU A 443 17.41 7.13 -20.20
CA LEU A 443 16.73 7.14 -18.92
C LEU A 443 16.30 8.56 -18.57
N ARG A 444 15.00 8.77 -18.38
CA ARG A 444 14.43 10.11 -18.21
C ARG A 444 13.43 10.17 -17.07
N TRP A 445 13.39 11.34 -16.44
CA TRP A 445 12.37 11.67 -15.46
C TRP A 445 11.18 12.37 -16.12
N SER A 446 9.98 11.81 -16.04
CA SER A 446 8.80 12.30 -16.77
C SER A 446 7.79 13.08 -15.92
N ASP A 447 7.96 13.15 -14.59
CA ASP A 447 6.98 13.86 -13.76
C ASP A 447 6.88 15.36 -14.13
N PRO A 448 5.65 15.89 -14.28
CA PRO A 448 5.44 17.27 -14.71
C PRO A 448 6.10 18.36 -13.86
N LEU A 449 6.28 18.16 -12.54
CA LEU A 449 6.89 19.18 -11.68
C LEU A 449 8.36 19.38 -12.02
N ALA A 450 9.09 18.29 -12.22
CA ALA A 450 10.50 18.36 -12.60
C ALA A 450 10.67 18.80 -14.06
N VAL A 451 9.82 18.30 -14.97
CA VAL A 451 9.86 18.65 -16.41
C VAL A 451 9.64 20.16 -16.62
N ASN A 452 8.71 20.76 -15.88
CA ASN A 452 8.39 22.19 -16.01
C ASN A 452 9.15 23.10 -15.03
N SER A 453 10.08 22.55 -14.24
CA SER A 453 10.87 23.32 -13.29
C SER A 453 11.77 24.32 -13.99
N SER A 454 11.96 25.50 -13.40
CA SER A 454 12.96 26.46 -13.86
C SER A 454 14.40 25.96 -13.72
N ALA A 455 14.62 24.92 -12.90
CA ALA A 455 15.90 24.24 -12.79
C ALA A 455 16.15 23.25 -13.95
N ASN A 456 15.13 22.86 -14.73
CA ASN A 456 15.32 21.95 -15.86
C ASN A 456 15.94 22.69 -17.05
N GLN A 457 17.10 22.23 -17.52
CA GLN A 457 17.78 22.80 -18.70
C GLN A 457 17.40 22.07 -20.00
N ALA A 458 16.66 20.95 -19.93
CA ALA A 458 16.17 20.24 -21.10
C ALA A 458 15.05 21.03 -21.80
N THR A 459 15.04 21.05 -23.13
CA THR A 459 14.10 21.86 -23.94
C THR A 459 13.51 21.07 -25.11
N GLY A 460 12.38 21.55 -25.65
CA GLY A 460 11.66 20.93 -26.76
C GLY A 460 10.41 20.17 -26.34
N PRO A 461 9.78 19.41 -27.24
CA PRO A 461 8.65 18.55 -26.89
C PRO A 461 9.13 17.28 -26.16
N ALA A 462 8.24 16.65 -25.39
CA ALA A 462 8.49 15.33 -24.81
C ALA A 462 8.85 14.31 -25.92
N PRO A 463 9.83 13.40 -25.68
CA PRO A 463 10.58 13.21 -24.42
C PRO A 463 11.84 14.09 -24.27
N ASN A 464 12.13 15.02 -25.19
CA ASN A 464 13.38 15.79 -25.20
C ASN A 464 13.49 16.80 -24.05
N ASN A 465 12.38 17.27 -23.49
CA ASN A 465 12.35 18.15 -22.32
C ASN A 465 12.40 17.41 -20.98
N PHE A 466 12.48 16.08 -20.97
CA PHE A 466 12.59 15.33 -19.71
C PHE A 466 14.02 15.44 -19.15
N PRO A 467 14.21 15.67 -17.84
CA PRO A 467 15.52 15.60 -17.20
C PRO A 467 16.22 14.26 -17.44
N SER A 468 17.51 14.32 -17.78
CA SER A 468 18.34 13.13 -17.98
C SER A 468 18.77 12.52 -16.66
N LEU A 469 18.56 11.22 -16.52
CA LEU A 469 19.01 10.43 -15.39
C LEU A 469 20.26 9.64 -15.75
N TYR A 470 21.06 9.35 -14.73
CA TYR A 470 22.24 8.52 -14.83
C TYR A 470 22.06 7.25 -14.02
N ALA A 471 22.27 6.11 -14.66
CA ALA A 471 22.58 4.89 -13.95
C ALA A 471 24.11 4.78 -13.86
N PRO A 472 24.67 4.40 -12.70
CA PRO A 472 26.10 4.34 -12.44
C PRO A 472 26.89 3.53 -13.49
N CYS A 473 27.67 4.19 -14.34
CA CYS A 473 28.53 3.57 -15.36
C CYS A 473 30.01 3.52 -14.91
N ASP A 474 30.67 2.38 -15.14
CA ASP A 474 32.13 2.31 -15.08
C ASP A 474 32.75 3.01 -16.30
N VAL A 475 33.16 4.27 -16.11
CA VAL A 475 33.77 5.10 -17.16
C VAL A 475 35.13 4.60 -17.66
N THR A 476 35.77 3.66 -16.95
CA THR A 476 37.03 3.04 -17.42
C THR A 476 36.80 2.04 -18.56
N LYS A 477 35.54 1.63 -18.78
CA LYS A 477 35.12 0.74 -19.86
C LYS A 477 34.58 1.57 -21.02
N THR A 478 35.48 2.13 -21.81
CA THR A 478 35.23 3.18 -22.82
C THR A 478 34.45 2.75 -24.08
N THR A 479 33.97 1.52 -24.18
CA THR A 479 33.21 1.03 -25.36
C THR A 479 31.88 0.34 -25.02
N ALA A 480 31.59 0.07 -23.73
CA ALA A 480 30.31 -0.45 -23.25
C ALA A 480 30.13 -0.08 -21.77
N CYS A 481 29.09 0.69 -21.42
CA CYS A 481 28.78 0.96 -20.01
C CYS A 481 28.28 -0.33 -19.36
N SER A 482 28.99 -0.78 -18.32
CA SER A 482 28.46 -1.73 -17.35
C SER A 482 28.05 -0.97 -16.10
N THR A 483 26.89 -1.30 -15.55
CA THR A 483 26.45 -0.77 -14.26
C THR A 483 27.50 -1.06 -13.17
N SER A 484 27.61 -0.18 -12.18
CA SER A 484 28.57 -0.33 -11.07
C SER A 484 27.93 -1.02 -9.88
N VAL A 485 28.62 -2.02 -9.32
CA VAL A 485 28.23 -2.74 -8.09
C VAL A 485 28.08 -1.75 -6.94
N GLY A 486 27.01 -1.90 -6.15
CA GLY A 486 26.76 -1.11 -4.94
C GLY A 486 26.22 0.31 -5.17
N SER A 487 25.76 0.64 -6.39
CA SER A 487 25.26 1.97 -6.72
C SER A 487 23.81 1.94 -7.22
N THR A 488 23.04 3.02 -7.03
CA THR A 488 21.60 3.08 -7.32
C THR A 488 21.29 3.94 -8.54
N LEU A 489 20.10 3.76 -9.12
CA LEU A 489 19.53 4.70 -10.08
C LEU A 489 19.04 5.94 -9.31
N SER A 490 19.84 7.01 -9.26
CA SER A 490 19.62 8.07 -8.27
C SER A 490 20.29 9.41 -8.61
N HIS A 491 20.71 9.63 -9.85
CA HIS A 491 21.47 10.82 -10.22
C HIS A 491 20.89 11.51 -11.46
N THR A 492 20.97 12.83 -11.49
CA THR A 492 20.70 13.65 -12.67
C THR A 492 21.98 13.88 -13.48
N VAL A 493 21.81 14.31 -14.73
CA VAL A 493 22.93 14.64 -15.64
C VAL A 493 22.80 16.09 -16.09
N GLN A 494 23.11 17.02 -15.20
CA GLN A 494 22.99 18.44 -15.49
C GLN A 494 23.89 19.28 -14.57
N GLN A 495 24.42 20.38 -15.12
CA GLN A 495 25.21 21.31 -14.33
C GLN A 495 24.35 22.10 -13.34
N GLY A 496 24.84 22.23 -12.10
CA GLY A 496 24.23 23.07 -11.06
C GLY A 496 23.22 22.37 -10.16
N ASP A 497 22.88 21.11 -10.43
CA ASP A 497 21.99 20.31 -9.58
C ASP A 497 22.74 19.62 -8.43
N LEU A 498 22.04 19.47 -7.30
CA LEU A 498 22.58 18.77 -6.13
C LEU A 498 22.87 17.30 -6.43
N MET A 499 21.94 16.61 -7.10
CA MET A 499 22.04 15.17 -7.41
C MET A 499 22.76 14.88 -8.72
N ASN A 500 23.62 15.79 -9.19
CA ASN A 500 24.37 15.57 -10.42
C ASN A 500 25.36 14.40 -10.25
N ALA A 501 25.40 13.51 -11.25
CA ALA A 501 26.27 12.32 -11.26
C ALA A 501 27.79 12.63 -11.21
N PHE A 502 28.17 13.89 -11.43
CA PHE A 502 29.56 14.32 -11.46
C PHE A 502 29.75 15.54 -10.57
N TYR A 503 30.81 15.54 -9.78
CA TYR A 503 31.17 16.68 -8.95
C TYR A 503 31.53 17.87 -9.85
N ASN A 504 30.62 18.86 -9.93
CA ASN A 504 30.92 20.11 -10.58
C ASN A 504 31.66 21.01 -9.58
N ALA A 505 32.81 21.54 -9.99
CA ALA A 505 33.47 22.64 -9.31
C ALA A 505 32.51 23.85 -9.30
N GLY A 506 31.74 23.99 -8.23
CA GLY A 506 30.64 24.96 -8.15
C GLY A 506 29.85 24.98 -6.85
N GLN A 507 30.04 24.02 -5.95
CA GLN A 507 29.56 24.10 -4.55
C GLN A 507 28.06 24.43 -4.45
N SER A 508 27.25 23.79 -5.31
CA SER A 508 25.80 24.00 -5.32
C SER A 508 25.20 23.41 -4.04
N ARG A 509 24.70 24.26 -3.16
CA ARG A 509 24.00 23.92 -1.90
C ARG A 509 22.49 24.15 -2.02
N MET A 510 21.99 24.09 -3.25
CA MET A 510 20.59 24.17 -3.60
C MET A 510 20.14 22.83 -4.17
N MET A 511 18.97 22.34 -3.80
CA MET A 511 18.45 21.06 -4.27
C MET A 511 18.30 20.98 -5.80
N GLY A 512 18.06 22.11 -6.47
CA GLY A 512 17.88 22.15 -7.93
C GLY A 512 16.72 21.25 -8.36
N LEU A 513 16.94 20.40 -9.37
CA LEU A 513 15.97 19.41 -9.82
C LEU A 513 15.59 18.37 -8.75
N ALA A 514 16.40 18.15 -7.71
CA ALA A 514 16.08 17.20 -6.67
C ALA A 514 14.81 17.57 -5.91
N GLN A 515 14.52 18.87 -5.73
CA GLN A 515 13.34 19.33 -5.01
C GLN A 515 12.01 18.94 -5.69
N PRO A 516 11.75 19.29 -6.97
CA PRO A 516 10.52 18.85 -7.64
C PRO A 516 10.47 17.33 -7.86
N MET A 517 11.62 16.65 -7.99
CA MET A 517 11.66 15.18 -8.06
C MET A 517 11.28 14.53 -6.73
N LEU A 518 11.80 15.01 -5.60
CA LEU A 518 11.36 14.59 -4.25
C LEU A 518 9.87 14.86 -4.05
N ALA A 519 9.34 15.98 -4.58
CA ALA A 519 7.93 16.31 -4.46
C ALA A 519 7.02 15.23 -5.09
N ALA A 520 7.40 14.66 -6.23
CA ALA A 520 6.70 13.56 -6.89
C ALA A 520 6.83 12.21 -6.15
N MET A 521 7.68 12.14 -5.11
CA MET A 521 7.90 10.95 -4.29
C MET A 521 7.42 11.13 -2.85
N GLY A 522 6.43 12.01 -2.64
CA GLY A 522 5.80 12.23 -1.33
C GLY A 522 6.38 13.36 -0.48
N TRP A 523 7.31 14.18 -1.00
CA TRP A 523 7.86 15.35 -0.29
C TRP A 523 7.20 16.68 -0.69
N SER A 524 6.09 16.65 -1.43
CA SER A 524 5.39 17.86 -1.86
C SER A 524 4.84 18.64 -0.66
N ASN A 525 4.91 19.98 -0.74
CA ASN A 525 4.23 20.90 0.17
C ASN A 525 3.05 21.60 -0.50
N ALA A 526 2.78 21.28 -1.76
CA ALA A 526 1.62 21.81 -2.47
C ALA A 526 0.35 21.15 -1.94
N PRO A 527 -0.78 21.88 -1.80
CA PRO A 527 -2.04 21.29 -1.41
C PRO A 527 -2.42 20.13 -2.33
N ALA A 528 -2.73 18.97 -1.75
CA ALA A 528 -3.18 17.78 -2.47
C ALA A 528 -4.68 17.90 -2.80
N PRO A 529 -5.13 17.29 -3.92
CA PRO A 529 -6.56 17.16 -4.19
C PRO A 529 -7.22 16.25 -3.15
N ALA A 530 -8.55 16.34 -3.03
CA ALA A 530 -9.30 15.42 -2.18
C ALA A 530 -9.01 13.96 -2.56
N ALA A 531 -8.76 13.13 -1.55
CA ALA A 531 -8.52 11.70 -1.77
C ALA A 531 -9.74 11.05 -2.47
N THR A 532 -9.45 10.18 -3.42
CA THR A 532 -10.46 9.39 -4.11
C THR A 532 -10.16 7.92 -3.88
N PHE A 533 -11.19 7.16 -3.53
CA PHE A 533 -11.08 5.74 -3.26
C PHE A 533 -11.92 4.94 -4.24
N ALA A 534 -11.48 3.71 -4.53
CA ALA A 534 -12.20 2.81 -5.40
C ALA A 534 -13.60 2.52 -4.84
N LYS A 535 -14.61 2.50 -5.73
CA LYS A 535 -15.97 2.10 -5.39
C LYS A 535 -16.30 0.79 -6.12
N PRO A 536 -16.27 -0.36 -5.44
CA PRO A 536 -16.59 -1.63 -6.07
C PRO A 536 -18.06 -1.67 -6.49
N PHE A 537 -18.34 -2.40 -7.57
CA PHE A 537 -19.70 -2.70 -7.98
C PHE A 537 -20.17 -3.99 -7.30
N THR A 538 -21.49 -4.05 -7.09
CA THR A 538 -22.19 -5.25 -6.66
C THR A 538 -22.25 -6.29 -7.79
N GLY A 539 -21.87 -7.54 -7.53
CA GLY A 539 -21.89 -8.61 -8.54
C GLY A 539 -20.92 -9.75 -8.26
N ILE A 540 -20.74 -10.59 -9.29
CA ILE A 540 -19.82 -11.73 -9.27
C ILE A 540 -18.45 -11.26 -9.74
N TRP A 541 -17.42 -11.64 -8.98
CA TRP A 541 -16.03 -11.43 -9.33
C TRP A 541 -15.27 -12.75 -9.36
N TYR A 542 -14.19 -12.79 -10.13
CA TYR A 542 -13.37 -13.98 -10.30
C TYR A 542 -11.94 -13.61 -10.63
N ASP A 543 -11.01 -14.55 -10.43
CA ASP A 543 -9.65 -14.44 -10.93
C ASP A 543 -9.47 -15.28 -12.20
N ARG A 544 -9.00 -14.66 -13.28
CA ARG A 544 -8.68 -15.34 -14.54
C ARG A 544 -7.64 -16.46 -14.37
N ALA A 545 -6.73 -16.32 -13.41
CA ALA A 545 -5.71 -17.32 -13.08
C ALA A 545 -6.28 -18.53 -12.34
N HIS A 546 -7.44 -18.40 -11.70
CA HIS A 546 -8.05 -19.40 -10.82
C HIS A 546 -9.52 -19.68 -11.23
N SER A 547 -9.73 -20.01 -12.51
CA SER A 547 -11.07 -20.31 -13.06
C SER A 547 -11.78 -21.42 -12.27
N GLY A 548 -13.04 -21.24 -11.93
CA GLY A 548 -13.80 -22.19 -11.09
C GLY A 548 -13.80 -21.84 -9.61
N HIS A 549 -13.03 -20.84 -9.20
CA HIS A 549 -13.18 -20.15 -7.92
C HIS A 549 -13.71 -18.74 -8.17
N GLY A 550 -14.39 -18.17 -7.18
CA GLY A 550 -14.90 -16.82 -7.32
C GLY A 550 -15.65 -16.35 -6.09
N LEU A 551 -16.14 -15.13 -6.18
CA LEU A 551 -16.86 -14.48 -5.12
C LEU A 551 -18.11 -13.78 -5.66
N ASP A 552 -19.18 -13.84 -4.88
CA ASP A 552 -20.33 -12.97 -5.06
C ASP A 552 -20.25 -11.85 -4.02
N PHE A 553 -20.18 -10.60 -4.47
CA PHE A 553 -19.98 -9.42 -3.63
C PHE A 553 -21.16 -8.48 -3.76
N ARG A 554 -21.98 -8.39 -2.71
CA ARG A 554 -23.30 -7.74 -2.79
C ARG A 554 -23.45 -6.61 -1.82
N PHE A 555 -23.74 -5.43 -2.36
CA PHE A 555 -24.12 -4.26 -1.59
C PHE A 555 -25.48 -4.52 -0.90
N VAL A 556 -25.53 -4.31 0.42
CA VAL A 556 -26.70 -4.57 1.25
C VAL A 556 -27.32 -3.26 1.77
N GLY A 557 -26.52 -2.21 1.95
CA GLY A 557 -26.99 -0.90 2.41
C GLY A 557 -25.85 0.00 2.87
N HIS A 558 -26.18 1.21 3.30
CA HIS A 558 -25.22 2.21 3.77
C HIS A 558 -25.54 2.59 5.22
N ASP A 559 -24.51 2.72 6.05
CA ASP A 559 -24.59 3.26 7.41
C ASP A 559 -23.43 4.25 7.67
N ASP A 560 -23.34 4.76 8.90
CA ASP A 560 -22.34 5.76 9.27
C ASP A 560 -20.88 5.26 9.15
N LEU A 561 -20.63 3.94 9.14
CA LEU A 561 -19.30 3.35 8.97
C LEU A 561 -18.92 3.18 7.49
N GLY A 562 -19.90 3.09 6.60
CA GLY A 562 -19.71 3.01 5.15
C GLY A 562 -20.73 2.12 4.45
N ASP A 563 -20.35 1.68 3.24
CA ASP A 563 -21.18 0.78 2.44
C ASP A 563 -21.03 -0.66 2.96
N ASN A 564 -22.14 -1.28 3.34
CA ASN A 564 -22.19 -2.66 3.82
C ASN A 564 -22.28 -3.65 2.66
N TYR A 565 -21.44 -4.68 2.70
CA TYR A 565 -21.41 -5.75 1.73
C TYR A 565 -21.51 -7.13 2.38
N PHE A 566 -22.23 -8.00 1.70
CA PHE A 566 -22.25 -9.43 1.94
C PHE A 566 -21.45 -10.15 0.85
N LEU A 567 -20.62 -11.09 1.24
CA LEU A 567 -19.72 -11.82 0.37
C LEU A 567 -19.97 -13.32 0.50
N ILE A 568 -20.13 -14.01 -0.63
CA ILE A 568 -20.03 -15.47 -0.72
C ILE A 568 -18.73 -15.80 -1.44
N PHE A 569 -17.87 -16.61 -0.83
CA PHE A 569 -16.66 -17.13 -1.46
C PHE A 569 -16.85 -18.61 -1.76
N TYR A 570 -16.93 -18.96 -3.05
CA TYR A 570 -17.08 -20.34 -3.50
C TYR A 570 -15.75 -20.85 -4.05
N THR A 571 -15.38 -22.04 -3.59
CA THR A 571 -14.04 -22.60 -3.81
C THR A 571 -14.05 -24.12 -3.60
N TYR A 572 -12.87 -24.74 -3.58
CA TYR A 572 -12.72 -26.18 -3.36
C TYR A 572 -11.57 -26.49 -2.40
N ASP A 573 -11.75 -27.52 -1.58
CA ASP A 573 -10.73 -28.04 -0.65
C ASP A 573 -9.57 -28.77 -1.35
N ALA A 574 -8.61 -29.28 -0.57
CA ALA A 574 -7.47 -30.05 -1.07
C ALA A 574 -7.87 -31.30 -1.90
N SER A 575 -9.05 -31.86 -1.67
CA SER A 575 -9.58 -33.02 -2.42
C SER A 575 -10.37 -32.63 -3.68
N GLY A 576 -10.60 -31.33 -3.91
CA GLY A 576 -11.44 -30.82 -4.98
C GLY A 576 -12.94 -30.85 -4.64
N ALA A 577 -13.31 -31.06 -3.37
CA ALA A 577 -14.70 -30.97 -2.92
C ALA A 577 -15.09 -29.50 -2.72
N VAL A 578 -16.35 -29.17 -3.01
CA VAL A 578 -16.87 -27.80 -2.91
C VAL A 578 -16.79 -27.29 -1.48
N GLU A 579 -16.43 -26.02 -1.33
CA GLU A 579 -16.56 -25.26 -0.11
C GLU A 579 -17.23 -23.91 -0.39
N ILE A 580 -18.09 -23.48 0.53
CA ILE A 580 -18.78 -22.18 0.47
C ILE A 580 -18.56 -21.48 1.79
N PHE A 581 -17.98 -20.29 1.71
CA PHE A 581 -17.75 -19.40 2.83
C PHE A 581 -18.59 -18.13 2.69
N GLN A 582 -18.89 -17.51 3.82
CA GLN A 582 -19.61 -16.25 3.90
C GLN A 582 -18.82 -15.23 4.70
N SER A 583 -18.93 -13.96 4.32
CA SER A 583 -18.40 -12.82 5.04
C SER A 583 -19.37 -11.64 4.93
N GLN A 584 -19.31 -10.74 5.92
CA GLN A 584 -20.05 -9.48 5.91
C GLN A 584 -19.13 -8.40 6.46
N GLY A 585 -19.23 -7.18 5.95
CA GLY A 585 -18.41 -6.06 6.40
C GLY A 585 -18.68 -4.79 5.62
N HIS A 586 -17.80 -3.81 5.77
CA HIS A 586 -17.91 -2.50 5.14
C HIS A 586 -16.85 -2.33 4.08
N VAL A 587 -17.18 -1.65 2.98
CA VAL A 587 -16.17 -1.03 2.12
C VAL A 587 -15.86 0.35 2.68
N VAL A 588 -14.63 0.51 3.13
CA VAL A 588 -14.10 1.72 3.75
C VAL A 588 -12.90 2.16 2.94
N ASP A 589 -12.93 3.37 2.39
CA ASP A 589 -11.82 3.94 1.62
C ASP A 589 -11.31 2.98 0.53
N GLY A 590 -12.23 2.27 -0.15
CA GLY A 590 -11.94 1.35 -1.24
C GLY A 590 -11.42 -0.04 -0.82
N VAL A 591 -11.46 -0.36 0.46
CA VAL A 591 -11.10 -1.68 1.01
C VAL A 591 -12.31 -2.32 1.67
N TYR A 592 -12.62 -3.56 1.33
CA TYR A 592 -13.58 -4.37 2.08
C TYR A 592 -12.95 -4.86 3.39
N VAL A 593 -13.43 -4.32 4.51
CA VAL A 593 -13.03 -4.67 5.87
C VAL A 593 -14.12 -5.56 6.46
N PRO A 594 -13.85 -6.87 6.65
CA PRO A 594 -14.87 -7.79 7.12
C PRO A 594 -15.11 -7.63 8.63
N ALA A 595 -16.34 -7.85 9.06
CA ALA A 595 -16.70 -7.93 10.46
C ALA A 595 -16.37 -9.31 11.04
N ILE A 596 -16.17 -9.37 12.36
CA ILE A 596 -16.02 -10.64 13.07
C ILE A 596 -17.39 -11.28 13.20
N ILE A 597 -17.54 -12.44 12.55
CA ILE A 597 -18.78 -13.18 12.43
C ILE A 597 -18.63 -14.62 12.96
N GLY A 598 -17.42 -15.17 12.99
CA GLY A 598 -17.14 -16.48 13.54
C GLY A 598 -17.09 -16.46 15.08
N PRO A 599 -17.61 -17.50 15.77
CA PRO A 599 -17.51 -17.61 17.23
C PRO A 599 -16.05 -17.74 17.73
N ASP A 600 -15.10 -18.01 16.83
CA ASP A 600 -13.66 -18.11 17.05
C ASP A 600 -12.90 -16.82 16.69
N GLY A 601 -13.60 -15.71 16.41
CA GLY A 601 -13.01 -14.44 15.98
C GLY A 601 -12.80 -14.33 14.46
N SER A 602 -13.27 -15.31 13.69
CA SER A 602 -13.09 -15.32 12.24
C SER A 602 -13.98 -14.30 11.52
N THR A 603 -13.51 -13.82 10.37
CA THR A 603 -14.25 -12.87 9.52
C THR A 603 -14.76 -13.53 8.22
N LEU A 604 -14.32 -14.76 7.96
CA LEU A 604 -14.80 -15.64 6.90
C LEU A 604 -15.25 -16.96 7.52
N VAL A 605 -16.53 -17.34 7.34
CA VAL A 605 -17.13 -18.50 8.02
C VAL A 605 -17.62 -19.54 7.02
N ARG A 606 -17.27 -20.81 7.27
CA ARG A 606 -17.78 -21.95 6.51
C ARG A 606 -19.22 -22.28 6.93
N MET A 607 -20.08 -22.52 5.94
CA MET A 607 -21.50 -22.83 6.20
C MET A 607 -21.82 -24.30 5.94
N HIS A 608 -22.65 -24.88 6.80
CA HIS A 608 -23.23 -26.21 6.63
C HIS A 608 -24.75 -26.10 6.45
N TYR A 609 -25.31 -26.84 5.50
CA TYR A 609 -26.76 -26.92 5.32
C TYR A 609 -27.32 -28.15 6.02
N ASP A 610 -28.27 -27.96 6.92
CA ASP A 610 -29.11 -29.04 7.43
C ASP A 610 -30.33 -29.25 6.51
N PRO A 611 -30.37 -30.33 5.72
CA PRO A 611 -31.46 -30.60 4.78
C PRO A 611 -32.78 -30.96 5.46
N VAL A 612 -32.76 -31.37 6.73
CA VAL A 612 -33.95 -31.71 7.53
C VAL A 612 -34.54 -30.46 8.13
N ALA A 613 -33.72 -29.65 8.82
CA ALA A 613 -34.15 -28.39 9.41
C ALA A 613 -34.38 -27.29 8.36
N LYS A 614 -33.82 -27.45 7.16
CA LYS A 614 -33.80 -26.47 6.07
C LYS A 614 -33.14 -25.15 6.50
N LYS A 615 -32.02 -25.27 7.21
CA LYS A 615 -31.27 -24.14 7.76
C LYS A 615 -29.80 -24.26 7.41
N ALA A 616 -29.18 -23.14 7.06
CA ALA A 616 -27.73 -23.03 7.09
C ALA A 616 -27.27 -22.65 8.50
N THR A 617 -26.22 -23.31 8.97
CA THR A 617 -25.55 -23.03 10.25
C THR A 617 -24.05 -22.87 10.02
N PRO A 618 -23.38 -21.98 10.79
CA PRO A 618 -21.93 -21.88 10.73
C PRO A 618 -21.29 -23.14 11.32
N VAL A 619 -20.19 -23.60 10.72
CA VAL A 619 -19.40 -24.72 11.24
C VAL A 619 -18.47 -24.22 12.36
N ALA A 620 -18.54 -24.84 13.55
CA ALA A 620 -17.70 -24.45 14.68
C ALA A 620 -16.22 -24.76 14.41
N VAL A 621 -15.32 -23.80 14.70
CA VAL A 621 -13.84 -23.94 14.68
C VAL A 621 -13.23 -24.22 13.29
N THR A 622 -13.65 -23.47 12.27
CA THR A 622 -13.12 -23.59 10.90
C THR A 622 -12.98 -22.26 10.17
N GLY A 623 -13.12 -21.13 10.87
CA GLY A 623 -13.16 -19.83 10.23
C GLY A 623 -11.79 -19.29 9.81
N GLY A 624 -11.82 -18.34 8.90
CA GLY A 624 -10.67 -17.66 8.33
C GLY A 624 -10.79 -16.15 8.32
N SER A 625 -9.91 -15.50 7.56
CA SER A 625 -10.00 -14.09 7.23
C SER A 625 -10.05 -13.86 5.72
N ILE A 626 -10.70 -12.77 5.33
CA ILE A 626 -10.80 -12.32 3.95
C ILE A 626 -10.72 -10.80 3.89
N VAL A 627 -9.98 -10.24 2.95
CA VAL A 627 -9.92 -8.80 2.68
C VAL A 627 -9.92 -8.60 1.18
N VAL A 628 -10.58 -7.56 0.71
CA VAL A 628 -10.50 -7.17 -0.70
C VAL A 628 -10.06 -5.71 -0.80
N ASP A 629 -8.90 -5.46 -1.38
CA ASP A 629 -8.41 -4.10 -1.66
C ASP A 629 -8.64 -3.76 -3.13
N PHE A 630 -9.52 -2.79 -3.39
CA PHE A 630 -9.83 -2.32 -4.74
C PHE A 630 -8.95 -1.14 -5.17
N ASN A 631 -8.13 -0.60 -4.26
CA ASN A 631 -7.30 0.55 -4.57
C ASN A 631 -6.04 0.11 -5.30
N GLN A 632 -5.87 0.61 -6.53
CA GLN A 632 -4.66 0.40 -7.32
C GLN A 632 -4.24 -1.07 -7.43
N ALA A 633 -5.21 -2.00 -7.43
CA ALA A 633 -4.97 -3.45 -7.44
C ALA A 633 -4.11 -3.89 -8.64
N ALA A 634 -4.19 -3.18 -9.77
CA ALA A 634 -3.33 -3.37 -10.94
C ALA A 634 -1.84 -3.29 -10.62
N ASN A 635 -1.44 -2.58 -9.56
CA ASN A 635 -0.05 -2.46 -9.15
C ASN A 635 0.47 -3.69 -8.39
N SER A 636 -0.42 -4.56 -7.89
CA SER A 636 -0.03 -5.73 -7.10
C SER A 636 0.67 -6.81 -7.93
N PRO A 637 1.60 -7.57 -7.32
CA PRO A 637 2.18 -8.75 -7.97
C PRO A 637 1.12 -9.77 -8.41
N ALA A 638 0.06 -9.95 -7.61
CA ALA A 638 -1.05 -10.85 -7.93
C ALA A 638 -1.75 -10.45 -9.24
N CYS A 639 -1.96 -9.14 -9.47
CA CYS A 639 -2.58 -8.67 -10.70
C CYS A 639 -1.64 -8.61 -11.89
N ARG A 640 -0.34 -8.48 -11.70
CA ARG A 640 0.67 -8.49 -12.79
C ARG A 640 1.15 -9.90 -13.17
N ALA A 641 0.73 -10.94 -12.44
CA ALA A 641 1.10 -12.33 -12.73
C ALA A 641 0.61 -12.84 -14.10
N ILE A 642 -0.42 -12.22 -14.67
CA ILE A 642 -0.92 -12.44 -16.03
C ILE A 642 -1.11 -11.08 -16.68
N ASP A 643 -0.88 -10.96 -17.99
CA ASP A 643 -1.16 -9.74 -18.74
C ASP A 643 -2.67 -9.39 -18.68
N ARG A 644 -2.98 -8.27 -18.01
CA ARG A 644 -4.30 -7.62 -17.97
C ARG A 644 -4.23 -6.17 -18.44
N SER A 645 -3.23 -5.82 -19.26
CA SER A 645 -3.02 -4.46 -19.75
C SER A 645 -4.24 -3.93 -20.50
N ALA A 646 -4.92 -4.77 -21.28
CA ALA A 646 -6.15 -4.39 -22.00
C ALA A 646 -7.29 -4.01 -21.05
N GLU A 647 -7.51 -4.78 -19.97
CA GLU A 647 -8.53 -4.50 -18.96
C GLU A 647 -8.22 -3.23 -18.18
N VAL A 648 -6.95 -3.04 -17.78
CA VAL A 648 -6.49 -1.83 -17.09
C VAL A 648 -6.67 -0.61 -18.00
N ASN A 649 -6.30 -0.70 -19.28
CA ASN A 649 -6.49 0.36 -20.25
C ASN A 649 -7.97 0.66 -20.54
N ALA A 650 -8.85 -0.34 -20.39
CA ALA A 650 -10.29 -0.18 -20.50
C ALA A 650 -10.96 0.37 -19.22
N GLY A 651 -10.18 0.64 -18.17
CA GLY A 651 -10.68 1.18 -16.90
C GLY A 651 -11.44 0.15 -16.05
N LEU A 652 -11.18 -1.15 -16.25
CA LEU A 652 -11.79 -2.19 -15.43
C LEU A 652 -11.26 -2.11 -14.00
N LEU A 653 -12.17 -2.01 -13.02
CA LEU A 653 -11.79 -2.04 -11.61
C LEU A 653 -11.35 -3.46 -11.22
N LEU A 654 -10.10 -3.60 -10.81
CA LEU A 654 -9.54 -4.83 -10.26
C LEU A 654 -9.57 -4.79 -8.72
N GLY A 655 -9.49 -5.95 -8.08
CA GLY A 655 -9.29 -6.08 -6.64
C GLY A 655 -8.21 -7.11 -6.31
N VAL A 656 -7.52 -6.91 -5.19
CA VAL A 656 -6.66 -7.93 -4.58
C VAL A 656 -7.45 -8.61 -3.47
N LEU A 657 -7.84 -9.85 -3.71
CA LEU A 657 -8.50 -10.71 -2.73
C LEU A 657 -7.44 -11.45 -1.92
N SER A 658 -7.29 -11.09 -0.65
CA SER A 658 -6.42 -11.78 0.30
C SER A 658 -7.26 -12.65 1.22
N TRP A 659 -6.91 -13.93 1.32
CA TRP A 659 -7.67 -14.90 2.09
C TRP A 659 -6.73 -15.80 2.90
N LYS A 660 -7.21 -16.25 4.07
CA LYS A 660 -6.45 -17.13 4.96
C LYS A 660 -7.38 -17.99 5.80
N PHE A 661 -7.13 -19.29 5.89
CA PHE A 661 -7.85 -20.20 6.81
C PHE A 661 -7.10 -21.51 7.00
N VAL A 662 -7.58 -22.32 7.95
CA VAL A 662 -7.02 -23.65 8.23
C VAL A 662 -7.83 -24.71 7.49
N ASP A 663 -7.20 -25.43 6.57
CA ASP A 663 -7.79 -26.64 5.99
C ASP A 663 -7.66 -27.80 6.99
N GLN A 664 -8.80 -28.46 7.25
CA GLN A 664 -8.92 -29.60 8.16
C GLN A 664 -9.29 -30.89 7.40
N SER A 665 -9.43 -30.81 6.07
CA SER A 665 -9.87 -31.92 5.21
C SER A 665 -8.85 -33.07 5.15
N SER A 666 -7.56 -32.78 5.41
CA SER A 666 -6.46 -33.76 5.38
C SER A 666 -5.42 -33.46 6.48
N PRO A 667 -5.35 -34.24 7.57
CA PRO A 667 -4.34 -34.07 8.60
C PRO A 667 -2.91 -34.26 8.05
N PRO A 668 -1.91 -33.46 8.48
CA PRO A 668 -1.99 -32.37 9.46
C PRO A 668 -2.69 -31.13 8.91
N ASN A 669 -3.46 -30.44 9.76
CA ASN A 669 -4.13 -29.18 9.41
C ASN A 669 -3.15 -28.21 8.74
N THR A 670 -3.42 -27.81 7.51
CA THR A 670 -2.57 -26.90 6.73
C THR A 670 -3.17 -25.50 6.73
N LEU A 671 -2.37 -24.50 7.06
CA LEU A 671 -2.74 -23.11 6.84
C LEU A 671 -2.69 -22.84 5.34
N GLU A 672 -3.85 -22.53 4.76
CA GLU A 672 -3.92 -22.03 3.39
C GLU A 672 -4.09 -20.51 3.41
N GLN A 673 -3.36 -19.83 2.53
CA GLN A 673 -3.47 -18.40 2.33
C GLN A 673 -2.99 -18.02 0.92
N GLY A 674 -3.49 -16.91 0.39
CA GLY A 674 -3.05 -16.39 -0.89
C GLY A 674 -3.68 -15.06 -1.25
N ASP A 675 -3.09 -14.43 -2.27
CA ASP A 675 -3.58 -13.18 -2.88
C ASP A 675 -3.97 -13.46 -4.32
N TRP A 676 -5.21 -13.14 -4.67
CA TRP A 676 -5.76 -13.35 -6.01
C TRP A 676 -6.14 -12.02 -6.64
N CYS A 677 -5.91 -11.90 -7.94
CA CYS A 677 -6.35 -10.73 -8.69
C CYS A 677 -7.74 -10.96 -9.24
N ILE A 678 -8.73 -10.36 -8.59
CA ILE A 678 -10.13 -10.51 -8.96
C ILE A 678 -10.59 -9.37 -9.87
N GLN A 679 -11.53 -9.69 -10.75
CA GLN A 679 -12.19 -8.73 -11.64
C GLN A 679 -13.69 -9.03 -11.75
N PRO A 680 -14.52 -8.03 -12.10
CA PRO A 680 -15.90 -8.24 -12.50
C PRO A 680 -16.04 -9.34 -13.53
N LEU A 681 -17.10 -10.14 -13.40
CA LEU A 681 -17.63 -10.86 -14.55
C LEU A 681 -18.36 -9.92 -15.52
N THR A 682 -19.02 -8.88 -15.00
CA THR A 682 -19.70 -7.82 -15.77
C THR A 682 -19.59 -6.46 -15.07
N THR A 683 -19.67 -5.38 -15.83
CA THR A 683 -19.71 -4.00 -15.31
C THR A 683 -21.15 -3.50 -15.17
N LEU A 684 -21.42 -2.53 -14.28
CA LEU A 684 -22.74 -1.91 -14.13
C LEU A 684 -23.33 -1.36 -15.45
N ALA A 685 -22.48 -0.84 -16.34
CA ALA A 685 -22.90 -0.34 -17.65
C ALA A 685 -23.46 -1.43 -18.57
N GLN A 686 -23.21 -2.71 -18.26
CA GLN A 686 -23.71 -3.85 -19.01
C GLN A 686 -25.01 -4.40 -18.43
N ASN A 687 -25.49 -3.90 -17.29
CA ASN A 687 -26.70 -4.40 -16.66
C ASN A 687 -27.94 -4.13 -17.52
N ALA A 688 -28.90 -5.04 -17.45
CA ALA A 688 -30.21 -4.84 -18.06
C ALA A 688 -31.00 -3.70 -17.40
N SER A 689 -32.03 -3.22 -18.11
CA SER A 689 -33.00 -2.27 -17.56
C SER A 689 -34.43 -2.78 -17.84
N PRO A 690 -35.24 -3.07 -16.81
CA PRO A 690 -34.87 -3.09 -15.39
C PRO A 690 -33.83 -4.17 -15.06
N ASP A 691 -32.99 -3.92 -14.06
CA ASP A 691 -31.96 -4.86 -13.60
C ASP A 691 -32.56 -5.91 -12.65
N LEU A 692 -32.52 -7.18 -13.03
CA LEU A 692 -32.93 -8.32 -12.20
C LEU A 692 -31.76 -8.93 -11.40
N GLY A 693 -30.58 -8.31 -11.45
CA GLY A 693 -29.39 -8.74 -10.72
C GLY A 693 -29.55 -8.68 -9.20
N GLY A 694 -28.96 -9.64 -8.51
CA GLY A 694 -28.98 -9.68 -7.05
C GLY A 694 -28.67 -11.05 -6.47
N LEU A 695 -28.68 -11.15 -5.15
CA LEU A 695 -28.52 -12.43 -4.44
C LEU A 695 -29.86 -12.85 -3.86
N TYR A 696 -30.43 -13.91 -4.43
CA TYR A 696 -31.74 -14.44 -4.08
C TYR A 696 -31.62 -15.65 -3.16
N TYR A 697 -32.54 -15.82 -2.22
CA TYR A 697 -32.59 -17.01 -1.34
C TYR A 697 -34.01 -17.48 -1.04
N GLY A 698 -34.15 -18.71 -0.55
CA GLY A 698 -35.44 -19.39 -0.28
C GLY A 698 -36.26 -18.84 0.90
N GLY A 699 -35.81 -17.76 1.54
CA GLY A 699 -36.50 -17.14 2.66
C GLY A 699 -36.21 -17.77 4.01
N SER A 700 -36.85 -17.21 5.04
CA SER A 700 -36.60 -17.54 6.45
C SER A 700 -36.81 -19.01 6.78
N SER A 701 -37.82 -19.64 6.18
CA SER A 701 -38.23 -21.02 6.44
C SER A 701 -37.38 -22.06 5.73
N ASP A 702 -36.55 -21.65 4.78
CA ASP A 702 -35.67 -22.53 4.01
C ASP A 702 -34.44 -21.74 3.58
N SER A 703 -33.63 -21.40 4.58
CA SER A 703 -32.57 -20.42 4.40
C SER A 703 -31.37 -20.99 3.66
N GLY A 704 -31.13 -22.29 3.70
CA GLY A 704 -29.82 -22.85 3.34
C GLY A 704 -29.53 -23.05 1.85
N TRP A 705 -30.14 -22.26 0.98
CA TRP A 705 -29.82 -22.20 -0.44
C TRP A 705 -30.12 -20.81 -0.99
N GLY A 706 -29.44 -20.45 -2.07
CA GLY A 706 -29.63 -19.19 -2.76
C GLY A 706 -28.85 -19.15 -4.06
N PHE A 707 -29.05 -18.11 -4.86
CA PHE A 707 -28.31 -17.91 -6.10
C PHE A 707 -28.05 -16.45 -6.38
N SER A 708 -26.88 -16.19 -6.97
CA SER A 708 -26.51 -14.89 -7.49
C SER A 708 -27.01 -14.74 -8.91
N VAL A 709 -27.67 -13.64 -9.25
CA VAL A 709 -28.11 -13.31 -10.61
C VAL A 709 -27.27 -12.16 -11.14
N LEU A 710 -26.77 -12.34 -12.36
CA LEU A 710 -26.30 -11.30 -13.25
C LEU A 710 -27.29 -11.16 -14.40
N ASP A 711 -27.87 -9.97 -14.54
CA ASP A 711 -28.77 -9.64 -15.65
C ASP A 711 -28.09 -8.64 -16.58
N VAL A 712 -27.79 -9.10 -17.80
CA VAL A 712 -26.86 -8.43 -18.71
C VAL A 712 -27.54 -8.10 -20.02
N ASN A 713 -27.49 -6.83 -20.42
CA ASN A 713 -28.01 -6.39 -21.70
C ASN A 713 -27.09 -6.82 -22.86
N ARG A 714 -27.59 -7.66 -23.77
CA ARG A 714 -26.86 -8.07 -25.00
C ARG A 714 -27.42 -7.43 -26.28
N GLY A 715 -28.09 -6.29 -26.15
CA GLY A 715 -28.64 -5.53 -27.26
C GLY A 715 -29.67 -6.34 -28.04
N SER A 716 -29.45 -6.53 -29.34
CA SER A 716 -30.38 -7.25 -30.23
C SER A 716 -30.57 -8.73 -29.89
N GLN A 717 -29.67 -9.33 -29.10
CA GLN A 717 -29.79 -10.71 -28.63
C GLN A 717 -30.74 -10.87 -27.42
N GLY A 718 -31.19 -9.75 -26.82
CA GLY A 718 -32.01 -9.74 -25.60
C GLY A 718 -31.17 -9.75 -24.32
N ASN A 719 -31.83 -9.82 -23.17
CA ASN A 719 -31.14 -9.88 -21.88
C ASN A 719 -30.63 -11.29 -21.61
N GLN A 720 -29.41 -11.39 -21.07
CA GLN A 720 -28.82 -12.62 -20.59
C GLN A 720 -28.97 -12.70 -19.07
N VAL A 721 -29.49 -13.81 -18.57
CA VAL A 721 -29.40 -14.14 -17.13
C VAL A 721 -28.35 -15.23 -16.96
N ALA A 722 -27.29 -14.90 -16.23
CA ALA A 722 -26.32 -15.85 -15.72
C ALA A 722 -26.46 -15.92 -14.19
N LEU A 723 -26.39 -17.11 -13.61
CA LEU A 723 -26.49 -17.28 -12.17
C LEU A 723 -25.53 -18.32 -11.61
N ASP A 724 -25.05 -18.05 -10.40
CA ASP A 724 -24.31 -18.98 -9.55
C ASP A 724 -25.27 -19.45 -8.44
N PHE A 725 -25.64 -20.74 -8.44
CA PHE A 725 -26.58 -21.35 -7.51
C PHE A 725 -25.85 -22.16 -6.43
N TYR A 726 -26.12 -21.84 -5.17
CA TYR A 726 -25.53 -22.41 -3.97
C TYR A 726 -26.57 -23.19 -3.18
N PHE A 727 -26.30 -24.45 -2.87
CA PHE A 727 -27.22 -25.33 -2.15
C PHE A 727 -26.49 -26.50 -1.48
N GLY A 728 -27.17 -27.27 -0.65
CA GLY A 728 -26.64 -28.52 -0.11
C GLY A 728 -27.18 -29.76 -0.81
N ASP A 729 -26.37 -30.80 -0.92
CA ASP A 729 -26.81 -32.12 -1.35
C ASP A 729 -27.71 -32.80 -0.28
N ALA A 730 -28.13 -34.05 -0.53
CA ALA A 730 -28.98 -34.80 0.39
C ALA A 730 -28.33 -35.06 1.77
N SER A 731 -27.01 -34.95 1.88
CA SER A 731 -26.24 -35.06 3.13
C SER A 731 -25.86 -33.70 3.73
N GLY A 732 -26.27 -32.59 3.11
CA GLY A 732 -25.93 -31.24 3.55
C GLY A 732 -24.55 -30.76 3.13
N LYS A 733 -23.84 -31.50 2.25
CA LYS A 733 -22.57 -31.04 1.70
C LYS A 733 -22.82 -29.93 0.70
N PRO A 734 -22.01 -28.85 0.70
CA PRO A 734 -22.20 -27.73 -0.19
C PRO A 734 -21.98 -28.14 -1.65
N VAL A 735 -22.79 -27.56 -2.52
CA VAL A 735 -22.74 -27.70 -3.97
C VAL A 735 -22.95 -26.31 -4.57
N TRP A 736 -22.21 -26.01 -5.63
CA TRP A 736 -22.51 -24.88 -6.49
C TRP A 736 -22.65 -25.30 -7.94
N ALA A 737 -23.54 -24.62 -8.67
CA ALA A 737 -23.83 -24.87 -10.07
C ALA A 737 -24.11 -23.54 -10.78
N VAL A 738 -23.94 -23.49 -12.09
CA VAL A 738 -24.24 -22.32 -12.90
C VAL A 738 -25.45 -22.56 -13.78
N ALA A 739 -26.23 -21.51 -14.04
CA ALA A 739 -27.24 -21.52 -15.09
C ALA A 739 -27.06 -20.29 -15.97
N ASN A 740 -27.34 -20.44 -17.26
CA ASN A 740 -27.22 -19.35 -18.22
C ASN A 740 -28.32 -19.41 -19.27
N ALA A 741 -29.00 -18.29 -19.51
CA ALA A 741 -30.04 -18.14 -20.52
C ALA A 741 -29.86 -16.84 -21.31
N LEU A 742 -29.87 -16.96 -22.65
CA LEU A 742 -29.82 -15.83 -23.58
C LEU A 742 -30.69 -16.15 -24.82
N PRO A 743 -31.79 -15.42 -25.05
CA PRO A 743 -32.41 -14.48 -24.13
C PRO A 743 -33.02 -15.19 -22.92
N PHE A 744 -33.04 -14.51 -21.77
CA PHE A 744 -33.82 -14.94 -20.61
C PHE A 744 -35.31 -14.74 -20.86
N VAL A 745 -36.11 -15.77 -20.53
CA VAL A 745 -37.58 -15.73 -20.61
C VAL A 745 -38.13 -16.29 -19.31
N ASN A 746 -38.91 -15.48 -18.57
CA ASN A 746 -39.56 -15.90 -17.34
C ASN A 746 -40.39 -17.18 -17.54
N GLY A 747 -40.30 -18.09 -16.58
CA GLY A 747 -41.03 -19.37 -16.58
C GLY A 747 -40.42 -20.45 -17.47
N GLN A 748 -39.33 -20.17 -18.20
CA GLN A 748 -38.63 -21.21 -18.98
C GLN A 748 -37.55 -21.92 -18.14
N PRO A 749 -37.38 -23.24 -18.29
CA PRO A 749 -36.34 -23.98 -17.60
C PRO A 749 -34.96 -23.65 -18.19
N ILE A 750 -34.02 -23.31 -17.31
CA ILE A 750 -32.61 -23.07 -17.61
C ILE A 750 -31.82 -24.30 -17.15
N PRO A 751 -30.95 -24.90 -17.99
CA PRO A 751 -30.07 -25.98 -17.57
C PRO A 751 -29.17 -25.56 -16.40
N LEU A 752 -29.14 -26.38 -15.34
CA LEU A 752 -28.18 -26.26 -14.25
C LEU A 752 -26.95 -27.11 -14.55
N MET A 753 -25.80 -26.47 -14.61
CA MET A 753 -24.51 -27.08 -14.92
C MET A 753 -23.59 -27.04 -13.70
N GLN A 754 -23.08 -28.18 -13.28
CA GLN A 754 -22.06 -28.26 -12.22
C GLN A 754 -20.71 -28.60 -12.84
N ASN A 755 -19.62 -28.03 -12.34
CA ASN A 755 -18.30 -28.50 -12.71
C ASN A 755 -18.01 -29.86 -12.06
N ALA A 756 -17.75 -30.90 -12.86
CA ALA A 756 -17.55 -32.26 -12.39
C ALA A 756 -16.21 -32.49 -11.68
N ALA A 757 -15.23 -31.59 -11.83
CA ALA A 757 -13.89 -31.72 -11.27
C ALA A 757 -13.40 -30.37 -10.71
N GLY A 758 -13.56 -30.17 -9.40
CA GLY A 758 -12.93 -29.08 -8.66
C GLY A 758 -11.42 -29.30 -8.51
N TYR A 759 -10.69 -28.25 -8.17
CA TYR A 759 -9.28 -28.31 -7.82
C TYR A 759 -9.01 -27.36 -6.66
N CYS A 760 -8.02 -27.69 -5.83
CA CYS A 760 -7.73 -26.88 -4.65
C CYS A 760 -7.23 -25.47 -5.01
N ARG A 761 -7.38 -24.51 -4.10
CA ARG A 761 -7.01 -23.09 -4.30
C ARG A 761 -5.56 -22.85 -4.69
N SER A 762 -4.65 -23.70 -4.23
CA SER A 762 -3.21 -23.62 -4.50
C SER A 762 -2.74 -24.60 -5.58
N CYS A 763 -3.66 -25.39 -6.14
CA CYS A 763 -3.38 -26.37 -7.17
C CYS A 763 -3.31 -25.71 -8.54
N THR A 764 -2.61 -26.36 -9.48
CA THR A 764 -2.64 -25.94 -10.89
C THR A 764 -4.08 -25.98 -11.42
N PRO A 765 -4.57 -24.91 -12.07
CA PRO A 765 -5.91 -24.88 -12.64
C PRO A 765 -6.19 -26.06 -13.57
N VAL A 766 -7.33 -26.71 -13.35
CA VAL A 766 -7.82 -27.78 -14.25
C VAL A 766 -8.89 -27.25 -15.18
N LYS A 767 -8.96 -27.83 -16.38
CA LYS A 767 -10.01 -27.52 -17.34
C LYS A 767 -11.38 -27.88 -16.75
N GLN A 768 -12.27 -26.90 -16.71
CA GLN A 768 -13.64 -27.08 -16.24
C GLN A 768 -14.39 -28.08 -17.14
N ASN A 769 -15.13 -29.01 -16.52
CA ASN A 769 -15.94 -30.03 -17.19
C ASN A 769 -17.40 -29.93 -16.72
N PRO A 770 -18.19 -29.02 -17.31
CA PRO A 770 -19.56 -28.79 -16.89
C PRO A 770 -20.45 -29.97 -17.26
N VAL A 771 -21.16 -30.52 -16.27
CA VAL A 771 -22.16 -31.57 -16.43
C VAL A 771 -23.53 -31.03 -16.04
N GLN A 772 -24.55 -31.33 -16.84
CA GLN A 772 -25.91 -30.93 -16.51
C GLN A 772 -26.43 -31.78 -15.36
N ILE A 773 -26.77 -31.13 -14.25
CA ILE A 773 -27.33 -31.79 -13.06
C ILE A 773 -28.83 -31.58 -12.94
N GLY A 774 -29.43 -30.69 -13.73
CA GLY A 774 -30.86 -30.42 -13.62
C GLY A 774 -31.32 -29.16 -14.35
N THR A 775 -32.35 -28.54 -13.79
CA THR A 775 -32.92 -27.28 -14.30
C THR A 775 -33.35 -26.34 -13.17
N ILE A 776 -33.26 -25.04 -13.43
CA ILE A 776 -33.85 -23.98 -12.63
C ILE A 776 -34.80 -23.16 -13.52
N THR A 777 -36.00 -22.89 -13.04
CA THR A 777 -36.97 -21.99 -13.68
C THR A 777 -37.18 -20.80 -12.76
N LEU A 778 -37.02 -19.59 -13.30
CA LEU A 778 -37.18 -18.34 -12.57
C LEU A 778 -38.39 -17.58 -13.09
N ASN A 779 -39.15 -16.97 -12.17
CA ASN A 779 -40.09 -15.90 -12.47
C ASN A 779 -39.67 -14.70 -11.63
N LEU A 780 -39.02 -13.72 -12.27
CA LEU A 780 -38.54 -12.49 -11.64
C LEU A 780 -39.37 -11.31 -12.15
N ASP A 781 -39.89 -10.50 -11.22
CA ASP A 781 -40.71 -9.33 -11.52
C ASP A 781 -40.13 -8.11 -10.78
N ALA A 782 -39.31 -7.33 -11.49
CA ALA A 782 -38.74 -6.09 -10.97
C ALA A 782 -39.79 -5.08 -10.46
N SER A 783 -41.02 -5.12 -11.00
CA SER A 783 -42.10 -4.21 -10.59
C SER A 783 -42.83 -4.68 -9.33
N ASN A 784 -42.80 -5.98 -9.05
CA ASN A 784 -43.39 -6.57 -7.86
C ASN A 784 -42.57 -7.78 -7.36
N PRO A 785 -41.41 -7.53 -6.70
CA PRO A 785 -40.53 -8.59 -6.21
C PRO A 785 -41.18 -9.55 -5.19
N ALA A 786 -42.37 -9.21 -4.68
CA ALA A 786 -43.14 -10.11 -3.83
C ALA A 786 -43.64 -11.37 -4.56
N ASN A 787 -43.67 -11.32 -5.90
CA ASN A 787 -44.07 -12.42 -6.78
C ASN A 787 -42.90 -13.29 -7.25
N ASP A 788 -41.67 -12.95 -6.86
CA ASP A 788 -40.50 -13.67 -7.34
C ASP A 788 -40.55 -15.13 -6.86
N THR A 789 -40.41 -16.06 -7.80
CA THR A 789 -40.45 -17.51 -7.53
C THR A 789 -39.39 -18.26 -8.29
N ALA A 790 -38.97 -19.40 -7.72
CA ALA A 790 -38.08 -20.35 -8.36
C ALA A 790 -38.66 -21.77 -8.32
N THR A 791 -38.44 -22.53 -9.38
CA THR A 791 -38.61 -23.99 -9.39
C THR A 791 -37.27 -24.62 -9.72
N ILE A 792 -36.77 -25.49 -8.84
CA ILE A 792 -35.45 -26.09 -8.91
C ILE A 792 -35.63 -27.61 -8.91
N ASN A 793 -34.97 -28.27 -9.85
CA ASN A 793 -34.84 -29.71 -9.88
C ASN A 793 -33.39 -30.05 -10.21
N ALA A 794 -32.60 -30.39 -9.19
CA ALA A 794 -31.21 -30.79 -9.33
C ALA A 794 -31.02 -32.23 -8.85
N ASN A 795 -30.45 -33.08 -9.69
CA ASN A 795 -30.14 -34.48 -9.42
C ASN A 795 -28.64 -34.63 -9.17
N LEU A 796 -28.28 -35.08 -7.98
CA LEU A 796 -26.89 -35.30 -7.56
C LEU A 796 -26.66 -36.78 -7.22
N PRO A 797 -25.40 -37.25 -7.25
CA PRO A 797 -25.07 -38.56 -6.70
C PRO A 797 -25.52 -38.64 -5.23
N GLY A 798 -26.48 -39.51 -4.93
CA GLY A 798 -26.99 -39.72 -3.56
C GLY A 798 -28.30 -38.99 -3.21
N GLY A 799 -28.87 -38.17 -4.09
CA GLY A 799 -30.21 -37.60 -3.89
C GLY A 799 -30.53 -36.38 -4.76
N ALA A 800 -31.76 -35.86 -4.64
CA ALA A 800 -32.21 -34.71 -5.43
C ALA A 800 -32.49 -33.50 -4.53
N PHE A 801 -32.13 -32.30 -5.01
CA PHE A 801 -32.54 -31.02 -4.44
C PHE A 801 -33.71 -30.47 -5.27
N VAL A 802 -34.91 -30.55 -4.69
CA VAL A 802 -36.16 -30.16 -5.38
C VAL A 802 -36.88 -29.08 -4.60
N ARG A 803 -37.30 -28.02 -5.30
CA ARG A 803 -38.19 -26.96 -4.83
C ARG A 803 -39.16 -26.60 -5.94
N ASN A 804 -40.45 -26.53 -5.63
CA ASN A 804 -41.47 -26.25 -6.64
C ASN A 804 -42.16 -24.92 -6.34
N ASN A 805 -42.05 -23.98 -7.27
CA ASN A 805 -42.66 -22.65 -7.22
C ASN A 805 -42.51 -21.97 -5.85
N VAL A 806 -41.31 -22.04 -5.29
CA VAL A 806 -41.01 -21.47 -3.98
C VAL A 806 -40.75 -19.98 -4.11
N ARG A 807 -41.25 -19.22 -3.13
CA ARG A 807 -40.96 -17.79 -3.05
C ARG A 807 -39.47 -17.58 -2.79
N ILE A 808 -38.90 -16.59 -3.47
CA ILE A 808 -37.52 -16.16 -3.27
C ILE A 808 -37.48 -14.69 -2.85
N TYR A 809 -36.37 -14.31 -2.22
CA TYR A 809 -36.17 -12.98 -1.67
C TYR A 809 -34.79 -12.47 -2.08
N ASN A 810 -34.69 -11.26 -2.61
CA ASN A 810 -33.42 -10.61 -2.89
C ASN A 810 -32.84 -9.99 -1.61
N ILE A 811 -31.57 -10.26 -1.31
CA ILE A 811 -30.81 -9.74 -0.16
C ILE A 811 -30.19 -8.38 -0.48
N GLY A 812 -29.92 -8.10 -1.76
CA GLY A 812 -29.32 -6.86 -2.22
C GLY A 812 -30.32 -5.74 -2.39
N VAL A 813 -29.88 -4.51 -2.15
CA VAL A 813 -30.55 -3.31 -2.65
C VAL A 813 -29.91 -2.93 -3.99
N ALA A 814 -30.69 -2.37 -4.92
CA ALA A 814 -30.13 -1.82 -6.15
C ALA A 814 -29.11 -0.74 -5.77
N GLN A 815 -27.84 -0.94 -6.15
CA GLN A 815 -26.82 0.09 -6.02
C GLN A 815 -27.22 1.22 -6.98
N GLN A 816 -27.48 2.42 -6.46
CA GLN A 816 -27.72 3.56 -7.34
C GLN A 816 -26.40 3.90 -8.05
N PRO A 817 -26.44 4.16 -9.37
CA PRO A 817 -25.24 4.42 -10.16
C PRO A 817 -24.45 5.65 -9.71
#